data_AF-A0A6A6YYQ3-F1
#
_entry.id   AF-A0A6A6YYQ3-F1
#
_cell.length_a   1.000
_cell.length_b   1.000
_cell.length_c   1.000
_cell.angle_alpha   90.00
_cell.angle_beta   90.00
_cell.angle_gamma   90.00
#
_symmetry.space_group_name_H-M   'P 1'
#
loop_
_entity.id
_entity.type
_entity.pdbx_description
1 polymer ?
#
loop_
_entity_poly.entity_id
_entity_poly.type
_entity_poly.pdbx_seq_one_letter_code
_entity_poly.pdbx_strand_id
1 'polypeptide(L)'
;MVYLGISFLALQTWVPSYLCGMSTSAFAAVFRYGNAQDTILAAPYLDTAADRVVWDARLDVSQLDAPRLSWISLTSSLLQLSLLFVATMIAVSAAIPLDALQRVTIALWILGVFLTSIFLIALNSKKDPTEATDAIKAYFKFFYACFVKPHTGDGTGSQQDALESFYKAQAEVYDSTRSRLLHGRKDMLGLVAAQLEHRIKAGLINNKPVWVDIGGGTGHNIEQMSAFLSVPEFFKAVYVVDLSPSLCEMARKRFERLGWSNVKVICQDARAFRLHKHEQEALQRKEVVLKGQTVRDLDENADVGGAELVTMSYALSMIPEFYPVIDSISSLISPNAVIGVCDFYVQNQVDYQSRNYTGGVIDRHCMWISRVFWRTWFEIDRVNLEAARRDYLEYRFGTILGINARNHFFGVRLPYYIWIGCSKDSGASTTRLAEIDAAATESPYLSALDLQTGPTPRDVGLHSKAYESAIVNLQSSLPLPATWYQNHHWRIHHDESLPKHVRFNNKYIYAFTWEDSRADARILRVRPDDVVLAITSAGDNILSFALEKPRRIHAVDLNPSQNHLLELKVAAFTALGYSDVWKLFGEGKHEYFRDILINKLSPHMSSLAFQFWLQNGASSFTKSGLYYSGGSGHALHLVGWLFKVLGLSEEVKKLCEAQTLNEQREVWQQSIRRVLHSRILTWAVIGNEKWLWKALGVPPAQRNIIEQDYIHQDNASKIGVIGSGQAIYEYVLNTFEPVVNTTLMSDDNHYYLLCLQGKYSRKSHPEYLTPKAHIKLSRPDAFDGLRIHTDEISEVITRMRPGTLTIVVVMDSMDWFPPNGQHAVRQIRALNRAMKLKGRVLLRSAGLKPWYIEKFQELGFTTKRVAARLPGTCIDRVNMYASTWICTKDVSLEPEQVKEGLRKASYSSLEQLKI
;
A
#
# COMPACT_ATOMS: atom_id res chain seq x y z
N MET A 1 -0.24 -39.80 -25.96
CA MET A 1 1.02 -39.97 -26.70
C MET A 1 1.53 -38.70 -27.40
N VAL A 2 0.68 -37.76 -27.83
CA VAL A 2 1.12 -36.48 -28.44
C VAL A 2 1.83 -35.53 -27.44
N TYR A 3 1.50 -35.58 -26.15
CA TYR A 3 2.12 -34.75 -25.10
C TYR A 3 3.55 -35.16 -24.68
N LEU A 4 3.98 -36.38 -25.00
CA LEU A 4 5.36 -36.84 -24.77
C LEU A 4 6.32 -36.40 -25.90
N GLY A 5 5.81 -36.15 -27.11
CA GLY A 5 6.63 -35.71 -28.25
C GLY A 5 7.08 -34.24 -28.16
N ILE A 6 6.22 -33.35 -27.66
CA ILE A 6 6.51 -31.91 -27.57
C ILE A 6 7.56 -31.61 -26.47
N SER A 7 7.55 -32.39 -25.38
CA SER A 7 8.55 -32.28 -24.31
C SER A 7 9.92 -32.83 -24.72
N PHE A 8 9.97 -33.80 -25.65
CA PHE A 8 11.23 -34.40 -26.12
C PHE A 8 11.94 -33.53 -27.18
N LEU A 9 11.18 -32.85 -28.06
CA LEU A 9 11.73 -31.92 -29.07
C LEU A 9 12.32 -30.63 -28.47
N ALA A 10 11.76 -30.14 -27.35
CA ALA A 10 12.29 -28.97 -26.65
C ALA A 10 13.60 -29.28 -25.87
N LEU A 11 13.80 -30.53 -25.45
CA LEU A 11 15.03 -30.96 -24.77
C LEU A 11 16.17 -31.30 -25.75
N GLN A 12 15.86 -31.78 -26.95
CA GLN A 12 16.88 -32.10 -27.97
C GLN A 12 17.49 -30.88 -28.64
N THR A 13 16.77 -29.75 -28.67
CA THR A 13 17.24 -28.50 -29.30
C THR A 13 18.10 -27.64 -28.37
N TRP A 14 18.08 -27.88 -27.05
CA TRP A 14 18.75 -27.01 -26.06
C TRP A 14 20.18 -27.45 -25.68
N VAL A 15 20.56 -28.69 -25.94
CA VAL A 15 21.82 -29.27 -25.41
C VAL A 15 23.06 -29.10 -26.30
N PRO A 16 23.01 -29.01 -27.66
CA PRO A 16 24.24 -28.83 -28.44
C PRO A 16 24.77 -27.39 -28.56
N SER A 17 23.97 -26.36 -28.25
CA SER A 17 24.32 -24.97 -28.61
C SER A 17 25.07 -24.16 -27.56
N TYR A 18 25.28 -24.69 -26.34
CA TYR A 18 25.93 -23.97 -25.24
C TYR A 18 27.30 -24.53 -24.81
N LEU A 19 27.82 -25.56 -25.49
CA LEU A 19 29.09 -26.21 -25.12
C LEU A 19 30.25 -25.98 -26.10
N CYS A 20 30.12 -25.06 -27.05
CA CYS A 20 31.24 -24.65 -27.90
C CYS A 20 31.42 -23.13 -27.83
N GLY A 21 32.26 -22.67 -26.89
CA GLY A 21 32.69 -21.28 -26.89
C GLY A 21 32.93 -20.63 -25.53
N MET A 22 33.72 -21.22 -24.63
CA MET A 22 34.49 -20.42 -23.66
C MET A 22 35.86 -21.06 -23.46
N SER A 23 36.90 -20.35 -23.90
CA SER A 23 38.30 -20.73 -23.74
C SER A 23 38.78 -20.47 -22.30
N THR A 24 39.85 -21.19 -21.96
CA THR A 24 40.44 -21.43 -20.64
C THR A 24 41.20 -20.25 -20.03
N SER A 25 40.63 -19.04 -20.00
CA SER A 25 41.26 -17.87 -19.35
C SER A 25 40.45 -17.20 -18.23
N ALA A 26 39.29 -17.73 -17.85
CA ALA A 26 38.43 -17.11 -16.83
C ALA A 26 38.56 -17.69 -15.40
N PHE A 27 39.51 -18.59 -15.12
CA PHE A 27 39.64 -19.25 -13.82
C PHE A 27 40.67 -18.62 -12.86
N ALA A 28 41.31 -17.51 -13.24
CA ALA A 28 42.36 -16.85 -12.43
C ALA A 28 41.99 -15.44 -11.89
N ALA A 29 40.77 -14.94 -12.11
CA ALA A 29 40.38 -13.57 -11.73
C ALA A 29 39.49 -13.45 -10.47
N VAL A 30 39.19 -14.56 -9.78
CA VAL A 30 38.24 -14.56 -8.64
C VAL A 30 38.91 -14.30 -7.28
N PHE A 31 40.24 -14.15 -7.19
CA PHE A 31 40.95 -13.97 -5.91
C PHE A 31 41.80 -12.70 -5.73
N ARG A 32 41.61 -11.67 -6.56
CA ARG A 32 42.18 -10.33 -6.31
C ARG A 32 41.26 -9.24 -6.82
N TYR A 33 40.40 -8.71 -5.96
CA TYR A 33 39.94 -7.31 -5.94
C TYR A 33 39.11 -7.09 -4.68
N GLY A 34 39.81 -6.92 -3.56
CA GLY A 34 39.32 -6.15 -2.42
C GLY A 34 39.66 -4.68 -2.66
N ASN A 35 38.77 -3.79 -2.23
CA ASN A 35 38.80 -2.32 -2.36
C ASN A 35 38.29 -1.74 -3.69
N ALA A 36 37.00 -1.38 -3.68
CA ALA A 36 36.43 -0.20 -4.34
C ALA A 36 35.03 0.06 -3.76
N GLN A 37 34.98 0.71 -2.60
CA GLN A 37 33.77 1.30 -2.02
C GLN A 37 33.99 2.81 -1.97
N ASP A 38 33.81 3.46 -3.12
CA ASP A 38 33.68 4.91 -3.21
C ASP A 38 32.66 5.22 -4.30
N THR A 39 31.91 6.31 -4.09
CA THR A 39 30.93 7.00 -4.95
C THR A 39 29.49 6.94 -4.42
N ILE A 40 29.19 7.80 -3.44
CA ILE A 40 27.84 8.13 -2.98
C ILE A 40 27.68 9.65 -3.10
N LEU A 41 26.72 10.07 -3.95
CA LEU A 41 26.13 11.41 -4.15
C LEU A 41 26.94 12.46 -4.96
N ALA A 42 26.65 12.54 -6.27
CA ALA A 42 26.18 13.73 -7.02
C ALA A 42 26.62 13.71 -8.50
N ALA A 43 25.74 13.27 -9.42
CA ALA A 43 25.54 13.82 -10.79
C ALA A 43 24.60 12.93 -11.64
N PRO A 44 23.83 13.50 -12.59
CA PRO A 44 22.97 12.79 -13.53
C PRO A 44 23.72 12.40 -14.83
N TYR A 45 23.21 11.36 -15.52
CA TYR A 45 23.55 10.85 -16.86
C TYR A 45 24.95 10.24 -17.10
N LEU A 46 24.96 8.95 -17.43
CA LEU A 46 25.73 8.42 -18.56
C LEU A 46 24.80 7.49 -19.37
N ASP A 47 24.53 7.94 -20.59
CA ASP A 47 23.82 7.26 -21.65
C ASP A 47 24.85 6.51 -22.50
N THR A 48 24.93 5.19 -22.38
CA THR A 48 25.54 4.31 -23.39
C THR A 48 24.95 2.91 -23.30
N ALA A 49 24.50 2.38 -24.44
CA ALA A 49 23.81 1.09 -24.61
C ALA A 49 24.70 -0.17 -24.45
N ALA A 50 25.83 -0.12 -23.74
CA ALA A 50 26.83 -1.20 -23.73
C ALA A 50 26.90 -2.06 -22.44
N ASP A 51 26.26 -1.68 -21.33
CA ASP A 51 26.39 -2.42 -20.04
C ASP A 51 25.14 -3.20 -19.59
N ARG A 52 24.16 -3.43 -20.48
CA ARG A 52 22.86 -4.05 -20.14
C ARG A 52 22.86 -5.57 -19.88
N VAL A 53 24.01 -6.26 -19.77
CA VAL A 53 24.02 -7.74 -19.78
C VAL A 53 24.54 -8.43 -18.50
N VAL A 54 25.10 -7.76 -17.49
CA VAL A 54 25.84 -8.49 -16.41
C VAL A 54 25.40 -8.22 -14.95
N TRP A 55 24.34 -7.45 -14.67
CA TRP A 55 23.99 -7.09 -13.28
C TRP A 55 22.77 -7.79 -12.65
N ASP A 56 22.28 -8.90 -13.21
CA ASP A 56 21.08 -9.59 -12.71
C ASP A 56 21.37 -10.94 -12.04
N ALA A 57 22.25 -10.95 -11.02
CA ALA A 57 22.41 -12.07 -10.10
C ALA A 57 23.18 -11.68 -8.81
N ARG A 58 22.49 -11.08 -7.83
CA ARG A 58 22.95 -11.13 -6.43
C ARG A 58 21.79 -11.52 -5.52
N LEU A 59 21.83 -12.77 -5.04
CA LEU A 59 21.03 -13.27 -3.93
C LEU A 59 21.48 -12.57 -2.64
N ASP A 60 20.64 -11.69 -2.12
CA ASP A 60 20.85 -11.05 -0.81
C ASP A 60 20.30 -11.97 0.30
N VAL A 61 21.22 -12.62 1.02
CA VAL A 61 20.93 -13.59 2.10
C VAL A 61 20.35 -12.91 3.35
N SER A 62 20.32 -11.58 3.41
CA SER A 62 19.81 -10.82 4.57
C SER A 62 18.28 -10.67 4.64
N GLN A 63 17.52 -11.15 3.64
CA GLN A 63 16.05 -11.14 3.62
C GLN A 63 15.36 -12.42 4.16
N LEU A 64 16.09 -13.22 4.94
CA LEU A 64 15.58 -14.49 5.46
C LEU A 64 15.08 -14.33 6.91
N ASP A 65 13.77 -14.17 7.07
CA ASP A 65 13.09 -14.30 8.37
C ASP A 65 13.37 -15.69 9.00
N ALA A 66 13.36 -15.80 10.33
CA ALA A 66 13.55 -17.07 11.05
C ALA A 66 12.69 -18.27 10.57
N PRO A 67 11.42 -18.11 10.12
CA PRO A 67 10.71 -19.17 9.41
C PRO A 67 11.28 -19.46 8.01
N ARG A 68 11.83 -18.50 7.26
CA ARG A 68 12.48 -18.77 5.96
C ARG A 68 13.76 -19.59 6.08
N LEU A 69 14.45 -19.57 7.23
CA LEU A 69 15.57 -20.48 7.51
C LEU A 69 15.10 -21.94 7.70
N SER A 70 13.92 -22.18 8.28
CA SER A 70 13.31 -23.51 8.30
C SER A 70 12.80 -23.93 6.92
N TRP A 71 12.41 -22.97 6.06
CA TRP A 71 12.09 -23.24 4.66
C TRP A 71 13.33 -23.52 3.82
N ILE A 72 14.47 -22.87 4.04
CA ILE A 72 15.72 -23.22 3.35
C ILE A 72 16.17 -24.62 3.77
N SER A 73 16.01 -25.01 5.03
CA SER A 73 16.28 -26.39 5.45
C SER A 73 15.24 -27.38 4.90
N LEU A 74 13.96 -27.00 4.77
CA LEU A 74 12.93 -27.87 4.16
C LEU A 74 13.09 -27.97 2.63
N THR A 75 13.41 -26.87 1.95
CA THR A 75 13.66 -26.84 0.51
C THR A 75 15.00 -27.48 0.20
N SER A 76 16.04 -27.32 1.02
CA SER A 76 17.28 -28.08 0.84
C SER A 76 17.06 -29.55 1.12
N SER A 77 16.22 -29.91 2.09
CA SER A 77 15.86 -31.32 2.36
C SER A 77 15.01 -31.91 1.24
N LEU A 78 14.06 -31.15 0.67
CA LEU A 78 13.24 -31.57 -0.48
C LEU A 78 14.04 -31.58 -1.79
N LEU A 79 15.01 -30.67 -1.96
CA LEU A 79 15.92 -30.67 -3.10
C LEU A 79 16.95 -31.80 -2.97
N GLN A 80 17.44 -32.09 -1.76
CA GLN A 80 18.30 -33.23 -1.48
C GLN A 80 17.53 -34.55 -1.61
N LEU A 81 16.27 -34.61 -1.17
CA LEU A 81 15.41 -35.77 -1.40
C LEU A 81 15.12 -35.96 -2.89
N SER A 82 14.85 -34.88 -3.64
CA SER A 82 14.62 -34.99 -5.09
C SER A 82 15.90 -35.27 -5.88
N LEU A 83 17.06 -34.73 -5.47
CA LEU A 83 18.37 -35.09 -6.04
C LEU A 83 18.80 -36.51 -5.67
N LEU A 84 18.55 -36.95 -4.43
CA LEU A 84 18.79 -38.32 -3.99
C LEU A 84 17.86 -39.27 -4.73
N PHE A 85 16.61 -38.89 -4.96
CA PHE A 85 15.64 -39.66 -5.74
C PHE A 85 16.03 -39.75 -7.22
N VAL A 86 16.47 -38.64 -7.83
CA VAL A 86 16.99 -38.63 -9.21
C VAL A 86 18.29 -39.42 -9.31
N ALA A 87 19.19 -39.32 -8.32
CA ALA A 87 20.42 -40.11 -8.26
C ALA A 87 20.13 -41.60 -8.05
N THR A 88 19.13 -41.93 -7.23
CA THR A 88 18.67 -43.32 -7.03
C THR A 88 17.99 -43.84 -8.30
N MET A 89 17.24 -43.01 -9.04
CA MET A 89 16.70 -43.34 -10.37
C MET A 89 17.78 -43.61 -11.39
N ILE A 90 18.81 -42.76 -11.46
CA ILE A 90 19.94 -42.96 -12.36
C ILE A 90 20.70 -44.23 -11.98
N ALA A 91 20.97 -44.45 -10.69
CA ALA A 91 21.68 -45.63 -10.17
C ALA A 91 20.89 -46.93 -10.38
N VAL A 92 19.59 -46.96 -10.13
CA VAL A 92 18.72 -48.13 -10.35
C VAL A 92 18.54 -48.39 -11.85
N SER A 93 18.46 -47.36 -12.70
CA SER A 93 18.37 -47.52 -14.15
C SER A 93 19.70 -47.99 -14.79
N ALA A 94 20.83 -47.74 -14.13
CA ALA A 94 22.16 -48.18 -14.56
C ALA A 94 22.49 -49.60 -14.07
N ALA A 95 21.91 -50.04 -12.94
CA ALA A 95 22.22 -51.32 -12.30
C ALA A 95 21.41 -52.52 -12.82
N ILE A 96 20.33 -52.31 -13.59
CA ILE A 96 19.47 -53.40 -14.05
C ILE A 96 19.13 -53.23 -15.55
N PRO A 97 19.42 -54.23 -16.41
CA PRO A 97 19.08 -54.18 -17.83
C PRO A 97 17.59 -54.46 -18.02
N LEU A 98 16.75 -53.49 -17.66
CA LEU A 98 15.31 -53.54 -17.84
C LEU A 98 14.91 -52.92 -19.18
N ASP A 99 13.92 -53.53 -19.82
CA ASP A 99 13.34 -53.06 -21.08
C ASP A 99 12.72 -51.66 -20.91
N ALA A 100 12.61 -50.89 -22.00
CA ALA A 100 12.17 -49.50 -21.96
C ALA A 100 10.78 -49.37 -21.30
N LEU A 101 9.90 -50.35 -21.52
CA LEU A 101 8.58 -50.40 -20.89
C LEU A 101 8.67 -50.55 -19.36
N GLN A 102 9.59 -51.39 -18.86
CA GLN A 102 9.78 -51.62 -17.42
C GLN A 102 10.37 -50.39 -16.73
N ARG A 103 11.28 -49.66 -17.39
CA ARG A 103 11.83 -48.39 -16.87
C ARG A 103 10.74 -47.33 -16.73
N VAL A 104 9.86 -47.22 -17.72
CA VAL A 104 8.70 -46.31 -17.65
C VAL A 104 7.73 -46.74 -16.55
N THR A 105 7.44 -48.02 -16.42
CA THR A 105 6.55 -48.53 -15.37
C THR A 105 7.11 -48.27 -13.97
N ILE A 106 8.41 -48.48 -13.75
CA ILE A 106 9.08 -48.20 -12.47
C ILE A 106 9.08 -46.70 -12.18
N ALA A 107 9.38 -45.85 -13.17
CA ALA A 107 9.34 -44.41 -13.00
C ALA A 107 7.92 -43.91 -12.66
N LEU A 108 6.88 -44.46 -13.30
CA LEU A 108 5.48 -44.17 -12.98
C LEU A 108 5.09 -44.66 -11.58
N TRP A 109 5.56 -45.84 -11.18
CA TRP A 109 5.30 -46.39 -9.84
C TRP A 109 5.93 -45.54 -8.75
N ILE A 110 7.16 -45.10 -8.98
CA ILE A 110 7.95 -44.33 -8.04
C ILE A 110 7.47 -42.88 -7.96
N LEU A 111 7.05 -42.29 -9.09
CA LEU A 111 6.31 -41.03 -9.11
C LEU A 111 4.97 -41.16 -8.37
N GLY A 112 4.27 -42.29 -8.55
CA GLY A 112 3.03 -42.61 -7.83
C GLY A 112 3.25 -42.66 -6.31
N VAL A 113 4.26 -43.39 -5.84
CA VAL A 113 4.61 -43.47 -4.41
C VAL A 113 5.00 -42.11 -3.85
N PHE A 114 5.79 -41.33 -4.60
CA PHE A 114 6.21 -39.98 -4.21
C PHE A 114 5.01 -39.02 -4.07
N LEU A 115 4.10 -39.02 -5.05
CA LEU A 115 2.88 -38.21 -5.00
C LEU A 115 1.95 -38.67 -3.86
N THR A 116 1.82 -39.98 -3.64
CA THR A 116 0.98 -40.53 -2.57
C THR A 116 1.53 -40.21 -1.17
N SER A 117 2.85 -40.23 -1.00
CA SER A 117 3.50 -39.88 0.27
C SER A 117 3.43 -38.38 0.57
N ILE A 118 3.59 -37.50 -0.44
CA ILE A 118 3.29 -36.07 -0.29
C ILE A 118 1.83 -35.85 0.12
N PHE A 119 0.90 -36.56 -0.53
CA PHE A 119 -0.53 -36.47 -0.23
C PHE A 119 -0.85 -36.93 1.21
N LEU A 120 -0.26 -38.03 1.68
CA LEU A 120 -0.43 -38.52 3.06
C LEU A 120 0.18 -37.58 4.12
N ILE A 121 1.36 -37.02 3.87
CA ILE A 121 2.00 -36.04 4.76
C ILE A 121 1.16 -34.76 4.84
N ALA A 122 0.61 -34.32 3.71
CA ALA A 122 -0.25 -33.16 3.64
C ALA A 122 -1.60 -33.34 4.38
N LEU A 123 -2.11 -34.58 4.46
CA LEU A 123 -3.36 -34.91 5.16
C LEU A 123 -3.21 -34.92 6.70
N ASN A 124 -2.01 -35.21 7.22
CA ASN A 124 -1.77 -35.33 8.67
C ASN A 124 -1.61 -33.99 9.42
N SER A 125 -1.84 -32.84 8.77
CA SER A 125 -1.55 -31.51 9.33
C SER A 125 -2.75 -30.80 10.00
N LYS A 126 -3.92 -31.45 10.17
CA LYS A 126 -5.10 -30.85 10.81
C LYS A 126 -5.47 -31.51 12.14
N LYS A 127 -5.91 -30.67 13.09
CA LYS A 127 -6.09 -30.96 14.53
C LYS A 127 -7.47 -31.52 14.92
N ASP A 128 -8.37 -31.81 13.98
CA ASP A 128 -9.70 -32.39 14.30
C ASP A 128 -10.08 -33.53 13.32
N PRO A 129 -10.39 -34.74 13.82
CA PRO A 129 -10.59 -35.93 12.99
C PRO A 129 -11.93 -35.96 12.23
N THR A 130 -12.97 -35.27 12.73
CA THR A 130 -14.32 -35.23 12.12
C THR A 130 -14.42 -34.29 10.92
N GLU A 131 -13.85 -33.07 11.00
CA GLU A 131 -13.77 -32.16 9.85
C GLU A 131 -12.86 -32.68 8.73
N ALA A 132 -11.84 -33.47 9.08
CA ALA A 132 -10.92 -34.06 8.12
C ALA A 132 -11.59 -35.13 7.25
N THR A 133 -12.51 -35.92 7.81
CA THR A 133 -13.19 -37.00 7.07
C THR A 133 -14.12 -36.44 6.00
N ASP A 134 -14.90 -35.41 6.34
CA ASP A 134 -15.78 -34.73 5.39
C ASP A 134 -15.00 -33.96 4.31
N ALA A 135 -13.86 -33.35 4.69
CA ALA A 135 -12.96 -32.72 3.73
C ALA A 135 -12.38 -33.75 2.74
N ILE A 136 -11.91 -34.90 3.21
CA ILE A 136 -11.35 -35.96 2.37
C ILE A 136 -12.42 -36.49 1.41
N LYS A 137 -13.64 -36.71 1.88
CA LYS A 137 -14.77 -37.16 1.05
C LYS A 137 -15.12 -36.12 -0.03
N ALA A 138 -15.09 -34.83 0.32
CA ALA A 138 -15.28 -33.73 -0.61
C ALA A 138 -14.18 -33.69 -1.69
N TYR A 139 -12.91 -33.84 -1.27
CA TYR A 139 -11.77 -33.85 -2.18
C TYR A 139 -11.73 -35.09 -3.08
N PHE A 140 -12.10 -36.28 -2.58
CA PHE A 140 -12.21 -37.49 -3.40
C PHE A 140 -13.34 -37.40 -4.41
N LYS A 141 -14.51 -36.87 -4.02
CA LYS A 141 -15.61 -36.59 -4.95
C LYS A 141 -15.20 -35.57 -6.02
N PHE A 142 -14.49 -34.51 -5.62
CA PHE A 142 -13.94 -33.51 -6.55
C PHE A 142 -12.94 -34.15 -7.51
N PHE A 143 -11.96 -34.92 -7.00
CA PHE A 143 -10.97 -35.62 -7.81
C PHE A 143 -11.62 -36.60 -8.78
N TYR A 144 -12.56 -37.42 -8.31
CA TYR A 144 -13.31 -38.34 -9.17
C TYR A 144 -14.06 -37.59 -10.27
N ALA A 145 -14.72 -36.48 -9.94
CA ALA A 145 -15.47 -35.68 -10.91
C ALA A 145 -14.59 -34.96 -11.94
N CYS A 146 -13.39 -34.50 -11.56
CA CYS A 146 -12.46 -33.80 -12.46
C CYS A 146 -11.59 -34.76 -13.30
N PHE A 147 -11.24 -35.94 -12.77
CA PHE A 147 -10.20 -36.79 -13.38
C PHE A 147 -10.67 -38.18 -13.81
N VAL A 148 -11.78 -38.70 -13.28
CA VAL A 148 -12.18 -40.10 -13.46
C VAL A 148 -13.56 -40.24 -14.10
N LYS A 149 -14.49 -39.32 -13.80
CA LYS A 149 -15.84 -39.34 -14.35
C LYS A 149 -15.78 -39.00 -15.84
N PRO A 150 -16.23 -39.89 -16.74
CA PRO A 150 -16.33 -39.56 -18.16
C PRO A 150 -17.30 -38.37 -18.32
N HIS A 151 -16.89 -37.34 -19.05
CA HIS A 151 -17.75 -36.20 -19.37
C HIS A 151 -18.85 -36.63 -20.33
N THR A 152 -19.92 -37.19 -19.79
CA THR A 152 -21.15 -37.43 -20.53
C THR A 152 -21.90 -36.10 -20.62
N GLY A 153 -21.64 -35.34 -21.68
CA GLY A 153 -22.65 -34.44 -22.23
C GLY A 153 -23.68 -35.28 -22.99
N ASP A 154 -24.86 -34.74 -23.20
CA ASP A 154 -25.91 -35.28 -24.09
C ASP A 154 -25.53 -35.27 -25.59
N GLY A 155 -24.29 -34.88 -25.92
CA GLY A 155 -23.77 -34.81 -27.28
C GLY A 155 -24.00 -33.46 -27.97
N THR A 156 -24.61 -32.46 -27.31
CA THR A 156 -24.90 -31.14 -27.91
C THR A 156 -23.70 -30.19 -27.94
N GLY A 157 -22.74 -30.37 -27.04
CA GLY A 157 -21.56 -29.51 -26.90
C GLY A 157 -21.80 -28.16 -26.22
N SER A 158 -22.99 -27.90 -25.68
CA SER A 158 -23.33 -26.62 -25.05
C SER A 158 -22.60 -26.41 -23.71
N GLN A 159 -22.29 -25.15 -23.37
CA GLN A 159 -21.63 -24.80 -22.11
C GLN A 159 -22.51 -25.09 -20.88
N GLN A 160 -23.84 -24.95 -21.01
CA GLN A 160 -24.79 -25.23 -19.94
C GLN A 160 -24.80 -26.72 -19.57
N ASP A 161 -24.76 -27.62 -20.55
CA ASP A 161 -24.76 -29.06 -20.31
C ASP A 161 -23.44 -29.54 -19.70
N ALA A 162 -22.32 -28.94 -20.10
CA ALA A 162 -21.01 -29.19 -19.50
C ALA A 162 -20.99 -28.77 -18.01
N LEU A 163 -21.51 -27.58 -17.70
CA LEU A 163 -21.61 -27.08 -16.32
C LEU A 163 -22.58 -27.92 -15.48
N GLU A 164 -23.74 -28.30 -16.02
CA GLU A 164 -24.74 -29.10 -15.31
C GLU A 164 -24.23 -30.53 -15.04
N SER A 165 -23.56 -31.16 -16.01
CA SER A 165 -22.94 -32.49 -15.83
C SER A 165 -21.85 -32.49 -14.75
N PHE A 166 -21.13 -31.38 -14.61
CA PHE A 166 -20.12 -31.15 -13.59
C PHE A 166 -20.76 -30.88 -12.21
N TYR A 167 -21.69 -29.93 -12.12
CA TYR A 167 -22.25 -29.46 -10.85
C TYR A 167 -23.29 -30.38 -10.24
N LYS A 168 -24.08 -31.11 -11.03
CA LYS A 168 -25.07 -32.06 -10.52
C LYS A 168 -24.46 -33.12 -9.59
N ALA A 169 -23.20 -33.53 -9.84
CA ALA A 169 -22.48 -34.49 -9.00
C ALA A 169 -21.88 -33.88 -7.73
N GLN A 170 -21.73 -32.55 -7.68
CA GLN A 170 -21.04 -31.82 -6.60
C GLN A 170 -21.95 -30.88 -5.81
N ALA A 171 -23.21 -30.71 -6.23
CA ALA A 171 -24.19 -29.78 -5.68
C ALA A 171 -24.21 -29.78 -4.13
N GLU A 172 -24.30 -30.95 -3.50
CA GLU A 172 -24.36 -31.08 -2.02
C GLU A 172 -23.10 -30.58 -1.29
N VAL A 173 -21.93 -30.58 -1.95
CA VAL A 173 -20.62 -30.25 -1.33
C VAL A 173 -20.08 -28.91 -1.85
N TYR A 174 -20.77 -28.32 -2.82
CA TYR A 174 -20.34 -27.17 -3.63
C TYR A 174 -19.82 -25.99 -2.78
N ASP A 175 -20.58 -25.59 -1.76
CA ASP A 175 -20.22 -24.46 -0.88
C ASP A 175 -18.94 -24.71 -0.08
N SER A 176 -18.81 -25.91 0.48
CA SER A 176 -17.67 -26.29 1.32
C SER A 176 -16.36 -26.38 0.51
N THR A 177 -16.45 -26.79 -0.75
CA THR A 177 -15.30 -26.86 -1.66
C THR A 177 -14.94 -25.46 -2.18
N ARG A 178 -15.92 -24.63 -2.60
CA ARG A 178 -15.65 -23.29 -3.16
C ARG A 178 -15.19 -22.26 -2.13
N SER A 179 -15.73 -22.28 -0.91
CA SER A 179 -15.27 -21.38 0.17
C SER A 179 -13.80 -21.60 0.53
N ARG A 180 -13.33 -22.84 0.45
CA ARG A 180 -11.92 -23.22 0.62
C ARG A 180 -11.05 -22.94 -0.61
N LEU A 181 -11.66 -22.86 -1.80
CA LEU A 181 -10.94 -22.62 -3.06
C LEU A 181 -10.70 -21.12 -3.31
N LEU A 182 -11.65 -20.25 -2.98
CA LEU A 182 -11.56 -18.80 -3.19
C LEU A 182 -11.80 -18.01 -1.90
N HIS A 183 -10.73 -17.78 -1.12
CA HIS A 183 -10.83 -17.08 0.16
C HIS A 183 -11.27 -15.60 0.05
N GLY A 184 -11.06 -14.96 -1.11
CA GLY A 184 -11.36 -13.54 -1.31
C GLY A 184 -12.84 -13.17 -1.33
N ARG A 185 -13.76 -14.13 -1.40
CA ARG A 185 -15.21 -13.86 -1.49
C ARG A 185 -15.72 -13.06 -0.29
N LYS A 186 -15.36 -13.49 0.92
CA LYS A 186 -15.80 -12.83 2.16
C LYS A 186 -15.26 -11.40 2.25
N ASP A 187 -13.99 -11.21 1.90
CA ASP A 187 -13.40 -9.87 1.87
C ASP A 187 -14.10 -8.99 0.83
N MET A 188 -14.38 -9.50 -0.39
CA MET A 188 -15.12 -8.77 -1.42
C MET A 188 -16.49 -8.31 -0.92
N LEU A 189 -17.26 -9.19 -0.27
CA LEU A 189 -18.56 -8.86 0.31
C LEU A 189 -18.45 -7.76 1.38
N GLY A 190 -17.46 -7.85 2.27
CA GLY A 190 -17.21 -6.81 3.27
C GLY A 190 -16.82 -5.45 2.66
N LEU A 191 -16.02 -5.46 1.59
CA LEU A 191 -15.63 -4.24 0.88
C LEU A 191 -16.81 -3.57 0.17
N VAL A 192 -17.63 -4.33 -0.57
CA VAL A 192 -18.82 -3.74 -1.22
C VAL A 192 -19.85 -3.29 -0.21
N ALA A 193 -20.02 -4.01 0.91
CA ALA A 193 -20.91 -3.62 1.99
C ALA A 193 -20.49 -2.27 2.60
N ALA A 194 -19.21 -2.13 2.94
CA ALA A 194 -18.67 -0.88 3.49
C ALA A 194 -18.84 0.30 2.52
N GLN A 195 -18.64 0.07 1.21
CA GLN A 195 -18.86 1.10 0.18
C GLN A 195 -20.33 1.49 0.05
N LEU A 196 -21.27 0.54 0.07
CA LEU A 196 -22.70 0.81 0.00
C LEU A 196 -23.19 1.62 1.21
N GLU A 197 -22.80 1.20 2.43
CA GLU A 197 -23.13 1.96 3.64
C GLU A 197 -22.61 3.39 3.58
N HIS A 198 -21.36 3.56 3.11
CA HIS A 198 -20.77 4.89 2.96
C HIS A 198 -21.58 5.75 1.99
N ARG A 199 -21.95 5.20 0.82
CA ARG A 199 -22.72 5.93 -0.21
C ARG A 199 -24.12 6.30 0.25
N ILE A 200 -24.79 5.44 1.02
CA ILE A 200 -26.10 5.75 1.63
C ILE A 200 -25.94 6.85 2.68
N LYS A 201 -24.96 6.73 3.60
CA LYS A 201 -24.69 7.74 4.64
C LYS A 201 -24.32 9.10 4.03
N ALA A 202 -23.67 9.11 2.87
CA ALA A 202 -23.34 10.31 2.11
C ALA A 202 -24.51 10.86 1.26
N GLY A 203 -25.67 10.21 1.24
CA GLY A 203 -26.83 10.64 0.44
C GLY A 203 -26.66 10.43 -1.08
N LEU A 204 -25.69 9.61 -1.51
CA LEU A 204 -25.47 9.27 -2.92
C LEU A 204 -26.44 8.19 -3.42
N ILE A 205 -26.98 7.39 -2.50
CA ILE A 205 -28.01 6.39 -2.74
C ILE A 205 -29.16 6.68 -1.77
N ASN A 206 -30.32 7.08 -2.30
CA ASN A 206 -31.46 7.52 -1.51
C ASN A 206 -32.49 6.41 -1.23
N ASN A 207 -32.49 5.35 -2.05
CA ASN A 207 -33.44 4.24 -1.95
C ASN A 207 -32.75 2.98 -1.45
N LYS A 208 -33.54 2.00 -1.01
CA LYS A 208 -33.00 0.67 -0.69
C LYS A 208 -32.32 0.07 -1.95
N PRO A 209 -31.06 -0.38 -1.84
CA PRO A 209 -30.30 -0.91 -2.97
C PRO A 209 -30.95 -2.12 -3.64
N VAL A 210 -30.84 -2.20 -4.96
CA VAL A 210 -31.03 -3.42 -5.73
C VAL A 210 -29.68 -4.08 -5.98
N TRP A 211 -29.59 -5.38 -5.72
CA TRP A 211 -28.37 -6.17 -5.91
C TRP A 211 -28.57 -7.23 -6.99
N VAL A 212 -27.66 -7.29 -7.97
CA VAL A 212 -27.57 -8.37 -8.96
C VAL A 212 -26.27 -9.18 -8.76
N ASP A 213 -26.38 -10.47 -8.48
CA ASP A 213 -25.24 -11.40 -8.35
C ASP A 213 -25.18 -12.29 -9.60
N ILE A 214 -24.20 -12.05 -10.46
CA ILE A 214 -24.01 -12.75 -11.74
C ILE A 214 -23.11 -13.98 -11.50
N GLY A 215 -23.61 -15.16 -11.87
CA GLY A 215 -22.98 -16.44 -11.56
C GLY A 215 -23.09 -16.79 -10.08
N GLY A 216 -24.25 -16.50 -9.46
CA GLY A 216 -24.43 -16.62 -8.01
C GLY A 216 -24.53 -18.06 -7.47
N GLY A 217 -24.60 -19.06 -8.36
CA GLY A 217 -24.58 -20.48 -8.01
C GLY A 217 -25.66 -20.86 -7.01
N THR A 218 -25.24 -21.44 -5.89
CA THR A 218 -26.13 -21.90 -4.79
C THR A 218 -26.71 -20.76 -3.93
N GLY A 219 -26.46 -19.49 -4.29
CA GLY A 219 -26.88 -18.33 -3.51
C GLY A 219 -26.04 -18.07 -2.25
N HIS A 220 -24.88 -18.74 -2.12
CA HIS A 220 -24.05 -18.67 -0.91
C HIS A 220 -23.57 -17.25 -0.57
N ASN A 221 -23.20 -16.45 -1.58
CA ASN A 221 -22.77 -15.06 -1.36
C ASN A 221 -23.89 -14.21 -0.76
N ILE A 222 -25.14 -14.44 -1.17
CA ILE A 222 -26.30 -13.74 -0.64
C ILE A 222 -26.49 -14.07 0.83
N GLU A 223 -26.36 -15.34 1.22
CA GLU A 223 -26.41 -15.74 2.63
C GLU A 223 -25.27 -15.09 3.43
N GLN A 224 -24.03 -15.12 2.90
CA GLN A 224 -22.86 -14.55 3.56
C GLN A 224 -22.91 -13.03 3.70
N MET A 225 -23.61 -12.32 2.80
CA MET A 225 -23.78 -10.87 2.90
C MET A 225 -24.47 -10.47 4.21
N SER A 226 -25.32 -11.32 4.79
CA SER A 226 -25.99 -11.03 6.07
C SER A 226 -25.04 -10.92 7.26
N ALA A 227 -23.78 -11.34 7.13
CA ALA A 227 -22.75 -11.05 8.15
C ALA A 227 -22.30 -9.57 8.14
N PHE A 228 -22.57 -8.84 7.06
CA PHE A 228 -22.19 -7.44 6.87
C PHE A 228 -23.43 -6.53 6.78
N LEU A 229 -24.41 -6.90 5.95
CA LEU A 229 -25.65 -6.15 5.71
C LEU A 229 -26.85 -7.10 5.68
N SER A 230 -27.88 -6.78 6.45
CA SER A 230 -29.14 -7.55 6.50
C SER A 230 -29.78 -7.62 5.11
N VAL A 231 -29.78 -8.80 4.48
CA VAL A 231 -30.36 -8.98 3.14
C VAL A 231 -31.84 -8.59 3.06
N PRO A 232 -32.74 -9.05 3.97
CA PRO A 232 -34.17 -8.73 3.89
C PRO A 232 -34.50 -7.27 4.22
N GLU A 233 -33.66 -6.58 5.02
CA GLU A 233 -33.96 -5.23 5.50
C GLU A 233 -33.24 -4.15 4.70
N PHE A 234 -31.99 -4.38 4.32
CA PHE A 234 -31.14 -3.40 3.64
C PHE A 234 -31.47 -3.31 2.16
N PHE A 235 -31.63 -4.45 1.49
CA PHE A 235 -31.86 -4.50 0.05
C PHE A 235 -33.35 -4.50 -0.28
N LYS A 236 -33.71 -3.74 -1.32
CA LYS A 236 -35.06 -3.76 -1.89
C LYS A 236 -35.36 -5.11 -2.55
N ALA A 237 -34.42 -5.55 -3.39
CA ALA A 237 -34.48 -6.81 -4.10
C ALA A 237 -33.07 -7.31 -4.39
N VAL A 238 -32.92 -8.63 -4.41
CA VAL A 238 -31.69 -9.31 -4.81
C VAL A 238 -32.00 -10.27 -5.94
N TYR A 239 -31.21 -10.22 -7.02
CA TYR A 239 -31.34 -11.07 -8.19
C TYR A 239 -30.12 -11.97 -8.31
N VAL A 240 -30.32 -13.28 -8.14
CA VAL A 240 -29.30 -14.30 -8.36
C VAL A 240 -29.45 -14.81 -9.78
N VAL A 241 -28.47 -14.54 -10.65
CA VAL A 241 -28.50 -14.95 -12.06
C VAL A 241 -27.49 -16.07 -12.25
N ASP A 242 -27.94 -17.26 -12.63
CA ASP A 242 -27.07 -18.41 -12.88
C ASP A 242 -27.56 -19.26 -14.05
N LEU A 243 -26.65 -19.94 -14.73
CA LEU A 243 -26.95 -20.76 -15.90
C LEU A 243 -27.35 -22.20 -15.52
N SER A 244 -26.96 -22.69 -14.32
CA SER A 244 -27.20 -24.07 -13.90
C SER A 244 -28.56 -24.21 -13.17
N PRO A 245 -29.49 -25.03 -13.70
CA PRO A 245 -30.76 -25.31 -13.03
C PRO A 245 -30.58 -25.96 -11.65
N SER A 246 -29.62 -26.87 -11.49
CA SER A 246 -29.38 -27.55 -10.21
C SER A 246 -28.89 -26.60 -9.12
N LEU A 247 -27.98 -25.68 -9.44
CA LEU A 247 -27.50 -24.66 -8.50
C LEU A 247 -28.61 -23.66 -8.16
N CYS A 248 -29.40 -23.24 -9.17
CA CYS A 248 -30.56 -22.37 -8.94
C CYS A 248 -31.58 -23.01 -7.99
N GLU A 249 -31.84 -24.31 -8.12
CA GLU A 249 -32.77 -25.01 -7.24
C GLU A 249 -32.26 -25.07 -5.79
N MET A 250 -30.96 -25.25 -5.59
CA MET A 250 -30.36 -25.13 -4.26
C MET A 250 -30.49 -23.71 -3.69
N ALA A 251 -30.30 -22.69 -4.52
CA ALA A 251 -30.46 -21.30 -4.11
C ALA A 251 -31.90 -21.01 -3.66
N ARG A 252 -32.91 -21.50 -4.40
CA ARG A 252 -34.33 -21.37 -3.99
C ARG A 252 -34.58 -22.01 -2.64
N LYS A 253 -34.19 -23.27 -2.46
CA LYS A 253 -34.33 -23.98 -1.18
C LYS A 253 -33.61 -23.28 -0.03
N ARG A 254 -32.43 -22.69 -0.29
CA ARG A 254 -31.70 -21.90 0.70
C ARG A 254 -32.51 -20.68 1.14
N PHE A 255 -33.04 -19.91 0.21
CA PHE A 255 -33.77 -18.68 0.54
C PHE A 255 -35.16 -18.96 1.13
N GLU A 256 -35.83 -20.04 0.71
CA GLU A 256 -37.05 -20.53 1.37
C GLU A 256 -36.79 -20.90 2.83
N ARG A 257 -35.71 -21.64 3.11
CA ARG A 257 -35.28 -21.98 4.48
C ARG A 257 -34.96 -20.74 5.32
N LEU A 258 -34.35 -19.72 4.72
CA LEU A 258 -34.03 -18.45 5.38
C LEU A 258 -35.23 -17.50 5.49
N GLY A 259 -36.36 -17.82 4.83
CA GLY A 259 -37.56 -16.98 4.82
C GLY A 259 -37.41 -15.68 4.02
N TRP A 260 -36.49 -15.61 3.06
CA TRP A 260 -36.21 -14.39 2.30
C TRP A 260 -37.06 -14.29 1.05
N SER A 261 -38.02 -13.36 1.05
CA SER A 261 -38.95 -13.13 -0.08
C SER A 261 -38.46 -12.08 -1.08
N ASN A 262 -37.46 -11.28 -0.72
CA ASN A 262 -36.88 -10.25 -1.59
C ASN A 262 -35.75 -10.77 -2.49
N VAL A 263 -35.43 -12.07 -2.44
CA VAL A 263 -34.40 -12.71 -3.27
C VAL A 263 -35.05 -13.52 -4.39
N LYS A 264 -34.67 -13.23 -5.63
CA LYS A 264 -35.20 -13.86 -6.85
C LYS A 264 -34.10 -14.64 -7.56
N VAL A 265 -34.33 -15.93 -7.79
CA VAL A 265 -33.38 -16.81 -8.49
C VAL A 265 -33.79 -16.95 -9.96
N ILE A 266 -32.95 -16.44 -10.85
CA ILE A 266 -33.15 -16.39 -12.30
C ILE A 266 -32.20 -17.38 -12.97
N CYS A 267 -32.75 -18.50 -13.43
CA CYS A 267 -32.01 -19.51 -14.17
C CYS A 267 -31.92 -19.08 -15.65
N GLN A 268 -30.90 -18.31 -16.00
CA GLN A 268 -30.74 -17.71 -17.32
C GLN A 268 -29.25 -17.45 -17.62
N ASP A 269 -28.91 -17.48 -18.91
CA ASP A 269 -27.63 -16.94 -19.39
C ASP A 269 -27.48 -15.44 -19.05
N ALA A 270 -26.37 -15.10 -18.40
CA ALA A 270 -26.04 -13.73 -18.01
C ALA A 270 -26.03 -12.74 -19.19
N ARG A 271 -25.73 -13.21 -20.41
CA ARG A 271 -25.77 -12.39 -21.64
C ARG A 271 -27.18 -11.90 -21.96
N ALA A 272 -28.20 -12.69 -21.62
CA ALA A 272 -29.60 -12.42 -21.93
C ALA A 272 -30.37 -11.79 -20.77
N PHE A 273 -29.79 -11.76 -19.57
CA PHE A 273 -30.41 -11.16 -18.40
C PHE A 273 -30.62 -9.65 -18.61
N ARG A 274 -31.81 -9.16 -18.23
CA ARG A 274 -32.13 -7.73 -18.25
C ARG A 274 -33.01 -7.37 -17.05
N LEU A 275 -32.62 -6.38 -16.26
CA LEU A 275 -33.30 -6.02 -15.01
C LEU A 275 -34.74 -5.53 -15.22
N HIS A 276 -34.99 -4.74 -16.28
CA HIS A 276 -36.34 -4.22 -16.57
C HIS A 276 -37.40 -5.30 -16.82
N LYS A 277 -37.01 -6.53 -17.16
CA LYS A 277 -37.93 -7.66 -17.32
C LYS A 277 -38.42 -8.23 -15.99
N HIS A 278 -37.76 -7.88 -14.88
CA HIS A 278 -38.00 -8.46 -13.56
C HIS A 278 -38.28 -7.41 -12.47
N GLU A 279 -38.27 -6.11 -12.84
CA GLU A 279 -38.58 -4.98 -11.95
C GLU A 279 -39.42 -3.92 -12.69
N GLN A 280 -40.60 -3.59 -12.15
CA GLN A 280 -41.54 -2.64 -12.76
C GLN A 280 -40.98 -1.21 -12.86
N GLU A 281 -40.24 -0.74 -11.85
CA GLU A 281 -39.62 0.59 -11.88
C GLU A 281 -38.53 0.70 -12.96
N ALA A 282 -37.74 -0.36 -13.16
CA ALA A 282 -36.76 -0.40 -14.23
C ALA A 282 -37.44 -0.40 -15.62
N LEU A 283 -38.61 -1.04 -15.75
CA LEU A 283 -39.43 -0.95 -16.97
C LEU A 283 -39.93 0.48 -17.23
N GLN A 284 -40.43 1.16 -16.19
CA GLN A 284 -40.88 2.56 -16.30
C GLN A 284 -39.73 3.49 -16.69
N ARG A 285 -38.54 3.36 -16.08
CA ARG A 285 -37.35 4.16 -16.43
C ARG A 285 -36.97 3.98 -17.90
N LYS A 286 -36.99 2.73 -18.39
CA LYS A 286 -36.74 2.41 -19.79
C LYS A 286 -37.75 3.08 -20.73
N GLU A 287 -39.05 3.02 -20.41
CA GLU A 287 -40.10 3.66 -21.21
C GLU A 287 -39.97 5.19 -21.26
N VAL A 288 -39.49 5.82 -20.18
CA VAL A 288 -39.22 7.26 -20.13
C VAL A 288 -38.06 7.65 -21.04
N VAL A 289 -36.95 6.91 -20.99
CA VAL A 289 -35.77 7.19 -21.83
C VAL A 289 -36.07 6.97 -23.32
N LEU A 290 -36.81 5.91 -23.66
CA LEU A 290 -37.22 5.63 -25.04
C LEU A 290 -38.09 6.74 -25.65
N LYS A 291 -38.81 7.52 -24.85
CA LYS A 291 -39.62 8.66 -25.33
C LYS A 291 -38.78 9.90 -25.69
N GLY A 292 -37.50 9.94 -25.30
CA GLY A 292 -36.61 11.09 -25.50
C GLY A 292 -35.53 10.96 -26.59
N GLN A 293 -35.40 9.81 -27.25
CA GLN A 293 -34.34 9.56 -28.25
C GLN A 293 -34.90 9.07 -29.60
N THR A 294 -34.47 9.70 -30.69
CA THR A 294 -34.91 9.41 -32.08
C THR A 294 -34.10 8.31 -32.77
N VAL A 295 -33.07 7.75 -32.14
CA VAL A 295 -32.18 6.74 -32.74
C VAL A 295 -32.10 5.50 -31.84
N ARG A 296 -32.31 4.32 -32.44
CA ARG A 296 -32.26 3.00 -31.78
C ARG A 296 -30.81 2.49 -31.74
N ASP A 297 -30.07 2.78 -30.69
CA ASP A 297 -28.95 1.92 -30.29
C ASP A 297 -29.53 0.73 -29.54
N LEU A 298 -29.53 -0.44 -30.19
CA LEU A 298 -30.42 -1.55 -29.88
C LEU A 298 -30.09 -2.33 -28.58
N ASP A 299 -29.02 -2.01 -27.84
CA ASP A 299 -28.67 -2.73 -26.61
C ASP A 299 -28.02 -1.90 -25.49
N GLU A 300 -27.38 -0.76 -25.79
CA GLU A 300 -26.66 0.04 -24.77
C GLU A 300 -27.57 0.68 -23.71
N ASN A 301 -28.84 0.94 -24.04
CA ASN A 301 -29.83 1.51 -23.12
C ASN A 301 -30.87 0.48 -22.63
N ALA A 302 -30.58 -0.83 -22.78
CA ALA A 302 -31.58 -1.86 -22.52
C ALA A 302 -32.09 -1.89 -21.06
N ASP A 303 -31.26 -1.45 -20.09
CA ASP A 303 -31.52 -1.57 -18.64
C ASP A 303 -31.40 -0.26 -17.85
N VAL A 304 -31.50 0.91 -18.50
CA VAL A 304 -31.34 2.27 -17.92
C VAL A 304 -31.36 2.32 -16.37
N GLY A 305 -30.21 2.02 -15.78
CA GLY A 305 -29.85 2.17 -14.37
C GLY A 305 -30.86 1.65 -13.35
N GLY A 306 -30.53 0.56 -12.64
CA GLY A 306 -31.34 0.12 -11.52
C GLY A 306 -30.63 -0.65 -10.41
N ALA A 307 -29.44 -1.19 -10.67
CA ALA A 307 -28.69 -1.91 -9.64
C ALA A 307 -27.67 -1.01 -8.96
N GLU A 308 -27.76 -0.87 -7.64
CA GLU A 308 -26.76 -0.21 -6.80
C GLU A 308 -25.56 -1.13 -6.47
N LEU A 309 -25.76 -2.44 -6.58
CA LEU A 309 -24.71 -3.44 -6.40
C LEU A 309 -24.74 -4.48 -7.51
N VAL A 310 -23.60 -4.72 -8.13
CA VAL A 310 -23.38 -5.88 -9.00
C VAL A 310 -22.21 -6.68 -8.46
N THR A 311 -22.36 -8.00 -8.31
CA THR A 311 -21.27 -8.88 -7.90
C THR A 311 -21.01 -10.00 -8.89
N MET A 312 -19.74 -10.38 -9.02
CA MET A 312 -19.29 -11.55 -9.78
C MET A 312 -18.22 -12.27 -8.98
N SER A 313 -18.48 -13.50 -8.53
CA SER A 313 -17.56 -14.22 -7.66
C SER A 313 -17.29 -15.63 -8.18
N TYR A 314 -16.09 -15.84 -8.75
CA TYR A 314 -15.71 -17.02 -9.51
C TYR A 314 -16.74 -17.33 -10.60
N ALA A 315 -16.96 -16.34 -11.46
CA ALA A 315 -17.99 -16.33 -12.49
C ALA A 315 -17.41 -15.91 -13.83
N LEU A 316 -16.65 -14.80 -13.85
CA LEU A 316 -16.07 -14.25 -15.08
C LEU A 316 -15.11 -15.22 -15.77
N SER A 317 -14.32 -15.98 -14.99
CA SER A 317 -13.46 -17.04 -15.53
C SER A 317 -14.23 -18.20 -16.17
N MET A 318 -15.51 -18.37 -15.85
CA MET A 318 -16.38 -19.45 -16.35
C MET A 318 -17.25 -19.02 -17.54
N ILE A 319 -17.29 -17.73 -17.85
CA ILE A 319 -18.05 -17.18 -18.98
C ILE A 319 -17.11 -17.14 -20.20
N PRO A 320 -17.42 -17.88 -21.29
CA PRO A 320 -16.61 -17.85 -22.50
C PRO A 320 -16.68 -16.47 -23.19
N GLU A 321 -17.89 -16.02 -23.59
CA GLU A 321 -18.11 -14.70 -24.16
C GLU A 321 -18.38 -13.66 -23.04
N PHE A 322 -17.31 -13.23 -22.38
CA PHE A 322 -17.41 -12.31 -21.24
C PHE A 322 -17.62 -10.84 -21.64
N TYR A 323 -17.24 -10.43 -22.86
CA TYR A 323 -17.40 -9.04 -23.32
C TYR A 323 -18.85 -8.54 -23.22
N PRO A 324 -19.86 -9.24 -23.78
CA PRO A 324 -21.25 -8.76 -23.71
C PRO A 324 -21.79 -8.71 -22.28
N VAL A 325 -21.28 -9.55 -21.37
CA VAL A 325 -21.67 -9.53 -19.95
C VAL A 325 -21.07 -8.31 -19.24
N ILE A 326 -19.80 -7.99 -19.48
CA ILE A 326 -19.18 -6.76 -18.93
C ILE A 326 -19.86 -5.52 -19.52
N ASP A 327 -20.22 -5.55 -20.80
CA ASP A 327 -20.87 -4.44 -21.49
C ASP A 327 -22.27 -4.18 -20.94
N SER A 328 -23.06 -5.24 -20.70
CA SER A 328 -24.40 -5.12 -20.14
C SER A 328 -24.40 -4.57 -18.70
N ILE A 329 -23.33 -4.79 -17.93
CA ILE A 329 -23.21 -4.19 -16.58
C ILE A 329 -23.23 -2.65 -16.67
N SER A 330 -22.68 -2.06 -17.74
CA SER A 330 -22.65 -0.59 -17.89
C SER A 330 -24.05 0.01 -17.97
N SER A 331 -25.02 -0.70 -18.56
CA SER A 331 -26.41 -0.25 -18.67
C SER A 331 -27.29 -0.68 -17.48
N LEU A 332 -26.88 -1.75 -16.78
CA LEU A 332 -27.55 -2.29 -15.59
C LEU A 332 -27.39 -1.42 -14.33
N ILE A 333 -26.19 -0.87 -14.14
CA ILE A 333 -25.83 -0.18 -12.90
C ILE A 333 -26.41 1.24 -12.80
N SER A 334 -26.76 1.68 -11.60
CA SER A 334 -27.04 3.09 -11.35
C SER A 334 -25.74 3.93 -11.31
N PRO A 335 -25.81 5.27 -11.50
CA PRO A 335 -24.60 6.10 -11.56
C PRO A 335 -23.69 6.01 -10.33
N ASN A 336 -24.26 5.78 -9.14
CA ASN A 336 -23.53 5.63 -7.89
C ASN A 336 -23.45 4.17 -7.43
N ALA A 337 -23.52 3.21 -8.35
CA ALA A 337 -23.42 1.79 -8.03
C ALA A 337 -21.98 1.32 -7.75
N VAL A 338 -21.89 0.24 -6.97
CA VAL A 338 -20.64 -0.46 -6.66
C VAL A 338 -20.63 -1.80 -7.40
N ILE A 339 -19.48 -2.15 -7.97
CA ILE A 339 -19.26 -3.45 -8.61
C ILE A 339 -18.21 -4.21 -7.80
N GLY A 340 -18.50 -5.45 -7.40
CA GLY A 340 -17.58 -6.31 -6.68
C GLY A 340 -17.23 -7.57 -7.47
N VAL A 341 -15.96 -7.74 -7.84
CA VAL A 341 -15.49 -8.93 -8.56
C VAL A 341 -14.43 -9.65 -7.75
N CYS A 342 -14.58 -10.96 -7.58
CA CYS A 342 -13.54 -11.82 -7.02
C CYS A 342 -13.35 -13.04 -7.90
N ASP A 343 -12.19 -13.18 -8.54
CA ASP A 343 -11.95 -14.27 -9.48
C ASP A 343 -10.49 -14.71 -9.54
N PHE A 344 -10.24 -15.85 -10.18
CA PHE A 344 -8.90 -16.35 -10.46
C PHE A 344 -8.30 -15.67 -11.67
N TYR A 345 -6.98 -15.59 -11.73
CA TYR A 345 -6.30 -14.93 -12.84
C TYR A 345 -4.89 -15.44 -13.04
N VAL A 346 -4.35 -15.27 -14.25
CA VAL A 346 -2.92 -15.43 -14.54
C VAL A 346 -2.49 -14.28 -15.44
N GLN A 347 -1.48 -13.52 -15.02
CA GLN A 347 -1.06 -12.33 -15.77
C GLN A 347 0.44 -12.06 -15.65
N ASN A 348 1.06 -11.55 -16.71
CA ASN A 348 2.45 -11.12 -16.73
C ASN A 348 2.56 -9.61 -16.42
N GLN A 349 3.69 -9.17 -15.88
CA GLN A 349 3.92 -7.75 -15.57
C GLN A 349 3.95 -6.87 -16.81
N VAL A 350 4.49 -7.41 -17.91
CA VAL A 350 4.55 -6.74 -19.22
C VAL A 350 3.15 -6.31 -19.69
N ASP A 351 2.11 -7.05 -19.31
CA ASP A 351 0.73 -6.80 -19.78
C ASP A 351 0.12 -5.53 -19.17
N TYR A 352 0.55 -5.12 -17.96
CA TYR A 352 -0.10 -4.05 -17.19
C TYR A 352 0.83 -2.92 -16.72
N GLN A 353 2.14 -3.04 -16.91
CA GLN A 353 3.13 -2.09 -16.36
C GLN A 353 2.92 -0.62 -16.78
N SER A 354 2.30 -0.37 -17.93
CA SER A 354 2.03 0.98 -18.45
C SER A 354 0.68 1.56 -18.00
N ARG A 355 -0.07 0.87 -17.14
CA ARG A 355 -1.45 1.24 -16.77
C ARG A 355 -1.50 1.86 -15.37
N ASN A 356 -2.06 3.07 -15.28
CA ASN A 356 -2.23 3.85 -14.04
C ASN A 356 -3.66 3.80 -13.44
N TYR A 357 -4.61 3.13 -14.11
CA TYR A 357 -6.03 3.02 -13.69
C TYR A 357 -6.38 1.69 -12.98
N THR A 358 -5.37 0.86 -12.70
CA THR A 358 -5.54 -0.50 -12.15
C THR A 358 -5.76 -0.56 -10.64
N GLY A 359 -5.51 0.55 -9.94
CA GLY A 359 -5.61 0.60 -8.48
C GLY A 359 -4.46 -0.07 -7.75
N GLY A 360 -3.35 -0.40 -8.41
CA GLY A 360 -2.13 -0.94 -7.78
C GLY A 360 -1.80 -2.36 -8.24
N VAL A 361 -0.52 -2.73 -8.08
CA VAL A 361 0.05 -3.94 -8.71
C VAL A 361 0.71 -4.92 -7.72
N ILE A 362 0.58 -4.70 -6.41
CA ILE A 362 1.17 -5.59 -5.39
C ILE A 362 0.69 -7.02 -5.62
N ASP A 363 1.63 -7.97 -5.73
CA ASP A 363 1.37 -9.39 -6.03
C ASP A 363 0.56 -9.67 -7.30
N ARG A 364 0.47 -8.74 -8.26
CA ARG A 364 -0.25 -8.96 -9.52
C ARG A 364 0.50 -9.93 -10.45
N HIS A 365 1.83 -9.86 -10.52
CA HIS A 365 2.62 -10.73 -11.40
C HIS A 365 2.49 -12.23 -11.06
N CYS A 366 2.29 -13.07 -12.08
CA CYS A 366 2.37 -14.52 -11.97
C CYS A 366 3.56 -15.02 -12.80
N MET A 367 4.46 -15.81 -12.21
CA MET A 367 5.60 -16.42 -12.92
C MET A 367 5.15 -17.33 -14.06
N TRP A 368 5.95 -17.45 -15.13
CA TRP A 368 5.61 -18.24 -16.32
C TRP A 368 5.08 -19.65 -16.00
N ILE A 369 5.79 -20.41 -15.17
CA ILE A 369 5.40 -21.78 -14.79
C ILE A 369 4.03 -21.83 -14.11
N SER A 370 3.73 -20.84 -13.25
CA SER A 370 2.45 -20.73 -12.57
C SER A 370 1.33 -20.38 -13.55
N ARG A 371 1.60 -19.50 -14.53
CA ARG A 371 0.62 -19.15 -15.57
C ARG A 371 0.26 -20.35 -16.43
N VAL A 372 1.26 -21.10 -16.89
CA VAL A 372 1.05 -22.30 -17.72
C VAL A 372 0.31 -23.37 -16.91
N PHE A 373 0.80 -23.70 -15.72
CA PHE A 373 0.19 -24.71 -14.87
C PHE A 373 -1.29 -24.41 -14.58
N TRP A 374 -1.60 -23.20 -14.09
CA TRP A 374 -2.97 -22.87 -13.71
C TRP A 374 -3.90 -22.72 -14.90
N ARG A 375 -3.41 -22.18 -16.03
CA ARG A 375 -4.23 -22.12 -17.25
C ARG A 375 -4.63 -23.52 -17.70
N THR A 376 -3.66 -24.42 -17.84
CA THR A 376 -3.91 -25.80 -18.27
C THR A 376 -4.76 -26.56 -17.25
N TRP A 377 -4.56 -26.34 -15.95
CA TRP A 377 -5.36 -26.99 -14.91
C TRP A 377 -6.84 -26.62 -15.01
N PHE A 378 -7.15 -25.33 -15.10
CA PHE A 378 -8.53 -24.84 -15.14
C PHE A 378 -9.20 -25.10 -16.49
N GLU A 379 -8.43 -25.20 -17.58
CA GLU A 379 -8.93 -25.56 -18.91
C GLU A 379 -9.57 -26.95 -18.95
N ILE A 380 -9.10 -27.90 -18.12
CA ILE A 380 -9.71 -29.24 -17.96
C ILE A 380 -11.19 -29.13 -17.59
N ASP A 381 -11.54 -28.17 -16.72
CA ASP A 381 -12.91 -27.92 -16.27
C ASP A 381 -13.62 -26.84 -17.13
N ARG A 382 -13.09 -26.53 -18.32
CA ARG A 382 -13.55 -25.45 -19.23
C ARG A 382 -13.59 -24.06 -18.58
N VAL A 383 -12.70 -23.81 -17.62
CA VAL A 383 -12.54 -22.51 -16.97
C VAL A 383 -11.32 -21.81 -17.56
N ASN A 384 -11.52 -20.60 -18.07
CA ASN A 384 -10.51 -19.88 -18.82
C ASN A 384 -9.84 -18.80 -17.97
N LEU A 385 -8.62 -19.07 -17.52
CA LEU A 385 -7.78 -18.10 -16.82
C LEU A 385 -6.98 -17.26 -17.84
N GLU A 386 -7.56 -16.14 -18.24
CA GLU A 386 -6.91 -15.16 -19.13
C GLU A 386 -6.93 -13.77 -18.53
N ALA A 387 -5.84 -13.02 -18.76
CA ALA A 387 -5.70 -11.64 -18.31
C ALA A 387 -6.79 -10.71 -18.89
N ALA A 388 -7.25 -10.98 -20.12
CA ALA A 388 -8.22 -10.16 -20.85
C ALA A 388 -9.53 -9.91 -20.08
N ARG A 389 -9.97 -10.86 -19.26
CA ARG A 389 -11.20 -10.74 -18.45
C ARG A 389 -11.12 -9.59 -17.47
N ARG A 390 -10.03 -9.54 -16.69
CA ARG A 390 -9.78 -8.46 -15.74
C ARG A 390 -9.40 -7.16 -16.47
N ASP A 391 -8.62 -7.26 -17.53
CA ASP A 391 -8.16 -6.10 -18.29
C ASP A 391 -9.35 -5.34 -18.91
N TYR A 392 -10.31 -6.06 -19.47
CA TYR A 392 -11.51 -5.47 -20.03
C TYR A 392 -12.42 -4.88 -18.94
N LEU A 393 -12.52 -5.54 -17.78
CA LEU A 393 -13.23 -5.00 -16.61
C LEU A 393 -12.63 -3.66 -16.14
N GLU A 394 -11.31 -3.62 -15.93
CA GLU A 394 -10.57 -2.41 -15.53
C GLU A 394 -10.61 -1.33 -16.63
N TYR A 395 -10.70 -1.72 -17.91
CA TYR A 395 -10.87 -0.79 -19.03
C TYR A 395 -12.30 -0.24 -19.11
N ARG A 396 -13.33 -1.02 -18.78
CA ARG A 396 -14.74 -0.62 -18.94
C ARG A 396 -15.29 0.19 -17.77
N PHE A 397 -14.69 0.09 -16.60
CA PHE A 397 -15.17 0.71 -15.36
C PHE A 397 -14.08 1.51 -14.64
N GLY A 398 -14.49 2.33 -13.67
CA GLY A 398 -13.56 2.98 -12.76
C GLY A 398 -13.14 2.03 -11.63
N THR A 399 -11.84 1.98 -11.31
CA THR A 399 -11.32 1.16 -10.20
C THR A 399 -11.30 1.97 -8.90
N ILE A 400 -12.02 1.50 -7.88
CA ILE A 400 -11.99 2.06 -6.51
C ILE A 400 -10.89 1.38 -5.70
N LEU A 401 -10.92 0.04 -5.60
CA LEU A 401 -9.96 -0.78 -4.87
C LEU A 401 -9.57 -2.01 -5.67
N GLY A 402 -8.30 -2.40 -5.59
CA GLY A 402 -7.76 -3.63 -6.17
C GLY A 402 -6.94 -4.42 -5.16
N ILE A 403 -7.07 -5.74 -5.17
CA ILE A 403 -6.33 -6.66 -4.30
C ILE A 403 -5.88 -7.85 -5.13
N ASN A 404 -4.62 -8.26 -4.98
CA ASN A 404 -4.11 -9.50 -5.54
C ASN A 404 -3.62 -10.39 -4.40
N ALA A 405 -3.97 -11.67 -4.44
CA ALA A 405 -3.61 -12.60 -3.39
C ALA A 405 -3.45 -14.03 -3.93
N ARG A 406 -3.01 -14.94 -3.05
CA ARG A 406 -2.77 -16.35 -3.38
C ARG A 406 -3.43 -17.27 -2.37
N ASN A 407 -4.21 -18.23 -2.86
CA ASN A 407 -4.68 -19.35 -2.03
C ASN A 407 -3.59 -20.39 -1.94
N HIS A 408 -3.32 -20.85 -0.72
CA HIS A 408 -2.27 -21.81 -0.45
C HIS A 408 -2.88 -23.21 -0.41
N PHE A 409 -2.56 -24.05 -1.39
CA PHE A 409 -3.09 -25.40 -1.51
C PHE A 409 -1.93 -26.38 -1.73
N PHE A 410 -1.60 -27.18 -0.71
CA PHE A 410 -0.57 -28.23 -0.79
C PHE A 410 0.77 -27.78 -1.42
N GLY A 411 1.24 -26.59 -1.05
CA GLY A 411 2.47 -26.00 -1.58
C GLY A 411 2.33 -25.24 -2.90
N VAL A 412 1.18 -25.33 -3.58
CA VAL A 412 0.85 -24.57 -4.80
C VAL A 412 0.07 -23.30 -4.44
N ARG A 413 0.37 -22.19 -5.12
CA ARG A 413 -0.22 -20.86 -4.86
C ARG A 413 -1.17 -20.48 -5.99
N LEU A 414 -2.47 -20.57 -5.76
CA LEU A 414 -3.51 -20.25 -6.73
C LEU A 414 -3.81 -18.74 -6.72
N PRO A 415 -3.47 -18.00 -7.80
CA PRO A 415 -3.73 -16.58 -7.95
C PRO A 415 -5.20 -16.21 -8.08
N TYR A 416 -5.65 -15.30 -7.21
CA TYR A 416 -6.95 -14.65 -7.30
C TYR A 416 -6.82 -13.14 -7.04
N TYR A 417 -7.83 -12.40 -7.48
CA TYR A 417 -7.96 -10.97 -7.24
C TYR A 417 -9.32 -10.63 -6.62
N ILE A 418 -9.37 -9.48 -5.98
CA ILE A 418 -10.61 -8.79 -5.65
C ILE A 418 -10.52 -7.41 -6.30
N TRP A 419 -11.56 -7.01 -6.99
CA TRP A 419 -11.67 -5.71 -7.64
C TRP A 419 -13.00 -5.08 -7.26
N ILE A 420 -12.94 -3.86 -6.77
CA ILE A 420 -14.10 -3.04 -6.44
C ILE A 420 -14.09 -1.84 -7.40
N GLY A 421 -15.18 -1.68 -8.15
CA GLY A 421 -15.29 -0.62 -9.14
C GLY A 421 -16.62 0.10 -9.13
N CYS A 422 -16.76 1.02 -10.08
CA CYS A 422 -17.93 1.85 -10.29
C CYS A 422 -18.08 2.24 -11.76
N SER A 423 -19.18 2.92 -12.09
CA SER A 423 -19.31 3.55 -13.40
C SER A 423 -18.14 4.50 -13.66
N LYS A 424 -17.66 4.57 -14.90
CA LYS A 424 -16.70 5.59 -15.34
C LYS A 424 -17.24 7.01 -15.15
N ASP A 425 -18.56 7.14 -15.24
CA ASP A 425 -19.27 8.41 -15.13
C ASP A 425 -19.73 8.71 -13.69
N SER A 426 -19.44 7.82 -12.73
CA SER A 426 -19.82 8.03 -11.32
C SER A 426 -19.01 9.20 -10.74
N GLY A 427 -19.64 10.37 -10.62
CA GLY A 427 -19.08 11.55 -9.96
C GLY A 427 -18.47 12.59 -10.89
N ALA A 428 -19.30 13.22 -11.72
CA ALA A 428 -19.05 14.54 -12.34
C ALA A 428 -17.62 14.76 -12.89
N SER A 429 -17.37 14.11 -14.04
CA SER A 429 -16.75 14.68 -15.26
C SER A 429 -16.19 16.11 -15.11
N THR A 430 -14.88 16.23 -15.31
CA THR A 430 -14.04 17.45 -15.55
C THR A 430 -14.10 18.61 -14.54
N THR A 431 -15.25 18.91 -13.95
CA THR A 431 -15.48 19.95 -12.94
C THR A 431 -14.72 19.61 -11.65
N ARG A 432 -14.89 18.38 -11.14
CA ARG A 432 -14.17 17.89 -9.96
C ARG A 432 -12.66 17.77 -10.19
N LEU A 433 -12.26 17.54 -11.44
CA LEU A 433 -10.86 17.53 -11.87
C LEU A 433 -10.23 18.92 -11.72
N ALA A 434 -10.91 19.97 -12.19
CA ALA A 434 -10.47 21.35 -12.00
C ALA A 434 -10.46 21.77 -10.52
N GLU A 435 -11.43 21.34 -9.71
CA GLU A 435 -11.45 21.62 -8.26
C GLU A 435 -10.25 20.99 -7.52
N ILE A 436 -9.95 19.73 -7.81
CA ILE A 436 -8.83 19.01 -7.18
C ILE A 436 -7.49 19.60 -7.65
N ASP A 437 -7.38 19.93 -8.94
CA ASP A 437 -6.18 20.57 -9.50
C ASP A 437 -5.93 21.94 -8.85
N ALA A 438 -6.99 22.77 -8.77
CA ALA A 438 -6.95 24.07 -8.10
C ALA A 438 -6.62 23.93 -6.61
N ALA A 439 -7.14 22.91 -5.94
CA ALA A 439 -6.83 22.64 -4.55
C ALA A 439 -5.38 22.14 -4.33
N ALA A 440 -4.82 21.39 -5.27
CA ALA A 440 -3.44 20.91 -5.17
C ALA A 440 -2.41 21.99 -5.49
N THR A 441 -2.72 22.88 -6.44
CA THR A 441 -1.81 23.92 -6.97
C THR A 441 -2.04 25.32 -6.39
N GLU A 442 -3.10 25.51 -5.60
CA GLU A 442 -3.55 26.82 -5.10
C GLU A 442 -3.89 27.82 -6.22
N SER A 443 -4.44 27.33 -7.34
CA SER A 443 -4.89 28.15 -8.48
C SER A 443 -6.38 28.56 -8.34
N PRO A 444 -6.81 29.69 -8.94
CA PRO A 444 -8.22 30.05 -9.01
C PRO A 444 -8.97 29.17 -10.01
N TYR A 445 -10.22 28.81 -9.69
CA TYR A 445 -11.02 27.85 -10.44
C TYR A 445 -11.32 28.32 -11.89
N LEU A 446 -10.97 27.50 -12.88
CA LEU A 446 -11.40 27.63 -14.27
C LEU A 446 -12.54 26.64 -14.51
N SER A 447 -13.69 27.11 -15.02
CA SER A 447 -14.86 26.26 -15.24
C SER A 447 -14.64 25.31 -16.43
N ALA A 448 -15.00 24.04 -16.25
CA ALA A 448 -14.80 22.97 -17.22
C ALA A 448 -15.47 23.17 -18.61
N LEU A 449 -16.38 24.14 -18.78
CA LEU A 449 -17.01 24.46 -20.07
C LEU A 449 -15.99 24.97 -21.11
N ASP A 450 -14.90 25.60 -20.66
CA ASP A 450 -13.86 26.16 -21.53
C ASP A 450 -12.96 25.08 -22.17
N LEU A 451 -12.96 23.85 -21.63
CA LEU A 451 -12.13 22.74 -22.11
C LEU A 451 -12.75 21.95 -23.28
N GLN A 452 -14.08 22.02 -23.45
CA GLN A 452 -14.79 21.27 -24.50
C GLN A 452 -15.20 22.12 -25.72
N THR A 453 -15.26 23.45 -25.60
CA THR A 453 -15.91 24.29 -26.62
C THR A 453 -15.05 25.44 -27.17
N GLY A 454 -13.85 25.67 -26.64
CA GLY A 454 -12.96 26.76 -27.07
C GLY A 454 -11.66 26.29 -27.73
N PRO A 455 -10.97 27.15 -28.50
CA PRO A 455 -9.56 26.92 -28.80
C PRO A 455 -8.84 26.76 -27.45
N THR A 456 -8.07 25.68 -27.30
CA THR A 456 -7.27 25.36 -26.11
C THR A 456 -6.79 26.65 -25.45
N PRO A 457 -7.22 26.99 -24.22
CA PRO A 457 -6.77 28.21 -23.58
C PRO A 457 -5.24 28.22 -23.59
N ARG A 458 -4.66 29.23 -24.25
CA ARG A 458 -3.20 29.44 -24.37
C ARG A 458 -2.54 29.83 -23.03
N ASP A 459 -3.23 29.60 -21.92
CA ASP A 459 -2.70 29.66 -20.56
C ASP A 459 -2.46 28.24 -20.06
N VAL A 460 -1.26 27.72 -20.35
CA VAL A 460 -0.74 26.50 -19.70
C VAL A 460 -0.46 26.86 -18.25
N GLY A 461 -1.49 26.72 -17.40
CA GLY A 461 -1.40 26.93 -15.95
C GLY A 461 -0.53 25.88 -15.27
N LEU A 462 -0.08 26.17 -14.05
CA LEU A 462 0.53 25.16 -13.17
C LEU A 462 -0.51 24.07 -12.89
N HIS A 463 -0.22 22.82 -13.26
CA HIS A 463 -1.09 21.68 -13.05
C HIS A 463 -0.49 20.66 -12.09
N SER A 464 -1.36 19.96 -11.37
CA SER A 464 -1.04 18.82 -10.52
C SER A 464 -0.77 17.58 -11.36
N LYS A 465 -0.02 16.63 -10.78
CA LYS A 465 0.23 15.32 -11.41
C LYS A 465 -1.04 14.52 -11.64
N ALA A 466 -2.02 14.68 -10.76
CA ALA A 466 -3.31 14.03 -10.92
C ALA A 466 -4.00 14.52 -12.20
N TYR A 467 -4.00 15.84 -12.43
CA TYR A 467 -4.54 16.45 -13.63
C TYR A 467 -3.80 15.99 -14.89
N GLU A 468 -2.46 16.08 -14.90
CA GLU A 468 -1.64 15.62 -16.04
C GLU A 468 -1.93 14.16 -16.39
N SER A 469 -1.95 13.27 -15.39
CA SER A 469 -2.21 11.85 -15.59
C SER A 469 -3.64 11.56 -16.05
N ALA A 470 -4.61 12.36 -15.64
CA ALA A 470 -5.99 12.24 -16.09
C ALA A 470 -6.15 12.66 -17.55
N ILE A 471 -5.53 13.78 -17.97
CA ILE A 471 -5.59 14.25 -19.36
C ILE A 471 -4.99 13.23 -20.31
N VAL A 472 -3.84 12.63 -19.97
CA VAL A 472 -3.21 11.56 -20.78
C VAL A 472 -4.17 10.38 -21.00
N ASN A 473 -4.87 9.96 -19.94
CA ASN A 473 -5.83 8.87 -20.03
C ASN A 473 -7.06 9.25 -20.86
N LEU A 474 -7.62 10.45 -20.63
CA LEU A 474 -8.79 10.94 -21.37
C LEU A 474 -8.51 11.08 -22.86
N GLN A 475 -7.32 11.56 -23.24
CA GLN A 475 -6.89 11.65 -24.64
C GLN A 475 -6.78 10.27 -25.31
N SER A 476 -6.53 9.23 -24.53
CA SER A 476 -6.37 7.85 -25.00
C SER A 476 -7.65 7.01 -24.83
N SER A 477 -8.77 7.64 -24.45
CA SER A 477 -10.03 6.95 -24.10
C SER A 477 -9.85 5.85 -23.04
N LEU A 478 -8.90 6.04 -22.13
CA LEU A 478 -8.63 5.17 -20.99
C LEU A 478 -9.40 5.67 -19.75
N PRO A 479 -9.76 4.78 -18.81
CA PRO A 479 -10.30 5.21 -17.51
C PRO A 479 -9.33 6.16 -16.80
N LEU A 480 -9.86 7.10 -16.02
CA LEU A 480 -9.03 7.93 -15.13
C LEU A 480 -8.19 7.06 -14.16
N PRO A 481 -7.06 7.57 -13.65
CA PRO A 481 -6.32 6.88 -12.59
C PRO A 481 -7.21 6.51 -11.40
N ALA A 482 -6.92 5.39 -10.72
CA ALA A 482 -7.79 4.87 -9.65
C ALA A 482 -7.99 5.84 -8.46
N THR A 483 -7.09 6.82 -8.29
CA THR A 483 -7.23 7.89 -7.28
C THR A 483 -8.45 8.79 -7.49
N TRP A 484 -9.03 8.79 -8.69
CA TRP A 484 -10.18 9.61 -9.04
C TRP A 484 -11.52 9.00 -8.65
N TYR A 485 -11.58 7.68 -8.48
CA TYR A 485 -12.81 6.98 -8.09
C TYR A 485 -12.91 6.74 -6.58
N GLN A 486 -12.01 7.32 -5.80
CA GLN A 486 -12.02 7.23 -4.34
C GLN A 486 -13.06 8.19 -3.77
N ASN A 487 -13.64 7.82 -2.62
CA ASN A 487 -14.62 8.68 -1.94
C ASN A 487 -13.98 9.98 -1.41
N HIS A 488 -12.70 9.92 -1.05
CA HIS A 488 -11.91 11.04 -0.52
C HIS A 488 -10.73 11.34 -1.43
N HIS A 489 -10.43 12.62 -1.63
CA HIS A 489 -9.31 13.08 -2.47
C HIS A 489 -8.22 13.77 -1.65
N TRP A 490 -7.94 13.24 -0.46
CA TRP A 490 -6.85 13.75 0.37
C TRP A 490 -5.48 13.45 -0.27
N ARG A 491 -5.32 12.29 -0.90
CA ARG A 491 -4.06 11.88 -1.52
C ARG A 491 -4.02 12.23 -3.00
N ILE A 492 -2.99 12.97 -3.40
CA ILE A 492 -2.73 13.29 -4.80
C ILE A 492 -2.13 12.07 -5.51
N HIS A 493 -2.53 11.87 -6.76
CA HIS A 493 -1.97 10.81 -7.61
C HIS A 493 -0.44 10.88 -7.67
N HIS A 494 0.20 9.72 -7.55
CA HIS A 494 1.63 9.53 -7.74
C HIS A 494 1.86 8.21 -8.47
N ASP A 495 2.94 8.15 -9.24
CA ASP A 495 3.35 6.95 -9.95
C ASP A 495 4.21 6.08 -9.02
N GLU A 496 3.69 4.93 -8.59
CA GLU A 496 4.37 3.99 -7.70
C GLU A 496 5.57 3.28 -8.36
N SER A 497 5.64 3.27 -9.71
CA SER A 497 6.69 2.58 -10.46
C SER A 497 8.02 3.33 -10.46
N LEU A 498 8.01 4.63 -10.12
CA LEU A 498 9.21 5.46 -10.16
C LEU A 498 10.27 4.95 -9.16
N PRO A 499 11.55 4.84 -9.56
CA PRO A 499 12.64 4.36 -8.70
C PRO A 499 12.75 5.09 -7.35
N LYS A 500 12.39 6.38 -7.33
CA LYS A 500 12.42 7.21 -6.12
C LYS A 500 11.40 6.77 -5.05
N HIS A 501 10.31 6.11 -5.43
CA HIS A 501 9.26 5.66 -4.52
C HIS A 501 9.50 4.25 -3.97
N VAL A 502 10.18 3.39 -4.73
CA VAL A 502 10.48 1.99 -4.34
C VAL A 502 11.72 1.85 -3.45
N ARG A 503 12.57 2.87 -3.36
CA ARG A 503 13.87 2.83 -2.65
C ARG A 503 13.79 2.55 -1.14
N PHE A 504 12.60 2.60 -0.54
CA PHE A 504 12.38 2.35 0.88
C PHE A 504 11.86 0.92 1.15
N ASN A 505 11.92 0.02 0.17
CA ASN A 505 11.51 -1.38 0.27
C ASN A 505 10.10 -1.57 0.86
N ASN A 506 9.15 -0.71 0.49
CA ASN A 506 7.77 -0.71 0.98
C ASN A 506 7.67 -0.76 2.51
N LYS A 507 8.51 0.03 3.20
CA LYS A 507 8.45 0.23 4.65
C LYS A 507 8.43 1.71 4.97
N TYR A 508 7.60 2.11 5.93
CA TYR A 508 7.71 3.43 6.54
C TYR A 508 8.92 3.45 7.47
N ILE A 509 9.55 4.61 7.62
CA ILE A 509 10.74 4.76 8.45
C ILE A 509 10.33 5.03 9.89
N TYR A 510 9.36 5.92 10.11
CA TYR A 510 8.98 6.38 11.45
C TYR A 510 7.50 6.11 11.72
N ALA A 511 7.19 5.52 12.88
CA ALA A 511 5.80 5.32 13.34
C ALA A 511 5.25 6.49 14.17
N PHE A 512 6.12 7.43 14.56
CA PHE A 512 5.82 8.63 15.36
C PHE A 512 6.80 9.76 15.02
N THR A 513 6.50 10.99 15.41
CA THR A 513 7.33 12.19 15.15
C THR A 513 8.23 12.57 16.32
N TRP A 514 9.37 13.21 16.03
CA TRP A 514 10.33 13.74 17.01
C TRP A 514 10.24 15.27 17.17
N GLU A 515 9.07 15.84 16.92
CA GLU A 515 8.80 17.27 17.08
C GLU A 515 7.79 17.51 18.19
N ASP A 516 8.12 18.44 19.09
CA ASP A 516 7.21 18.86 20.15
C ASP A 516 6.06 19.70 19.58
N SER A 517 4.90 19.06 19.41
CA SER A 517 3.66 19.71 18.92
C SER A 517 3.24 20.92 19.76
N ARG A 518 3.49 20.93 21.08
CA ARG A 518 3.17 22.09 21.94
C ARG A 518 4.15 23.23 21.71
N ALA A 519 5.43 22.94 21.45
CA ALA A 519 6.40 23.96 21.08
C ALA A 519 6.04 24.56 19.71
N ASP A 520 5.69 23.71 18.74
CA ASP A 520 5.30 24.14 17.39
C ASP A 520 4.05 25.01 17.40
N ALA A 521 3.02 24.64 18.17
CA ALA A 521 1.83 25.46 18.34
C ALA A 521 2.14 26.86 18.89
N ARG A 522 3.03 26.98 19.89
CA ARG A 522 3.45 28.28 20.48
C ARG A 522 4.22 29.15 19.50
N ILE A 523 5.09 28.54 18.69
CA ILE A 523 5.97 29.23 17.73
C ILE A 523 5.18 29.65 16.49
N LEU A 524 4.41 28.72 15.91
CA LEU A 524 3.71 28.93 14.65
C LEU A 524 2.42 29.70 14.82
N ARG A 525 1.64 29.45 15.88
CA ARG A 525 0.33 30.09 16.10
C ARG A 525 -0.53 30.06 14.83
N VAL A 526 -0.78 28.85 14.35
CA VAL A 526 -1.53 28.60 13.10
C VAL A 526 -2.91 29.24 13.18
N ARG A 527 -3.34 29.86 12.09
CA ARG A 527 -4.62 30.55 11.95
C ARG A 527 -5.48 29.93 10.84
N PRO A 528 -6.81 30.17 10.85
CA PRO A 528 -7.70 29.62 9.83
C PRO A 528 -7.40 30.05 8.38
N ASP A 529 -6.68 31.16 8.16
CA ASP A 529 -6.28 31.64 6.83
C ASP A 529 -4.96 31.05 6.34
N ASP A 530 -4.23 30.32 7.20
CA ASP A 530 -2.92 29.77 6.87
C ASP A 530 -2.98 28.63 5.85
N VAL A 531 -1.95 28.60 4.99
CA VAL A 531 -1.63 27.47 4.12
C VAL A 531 -0.32 26.89 4.63
N VAL A 532 -0.41 25.69 5.19
CA VAL A 532 0.73 25.01 5.82
C VAL A 532 1.26 23.97 4.84
N LEU A 533 2.56 24.00 4.55
CA LEU A 533 3.27 22.87 3.95
C LEU A 533 4.16 22.23 5.01
N ALA A 534 4.07 20.92 5.19
CA ALA A 534 4.87 20.21 6.19
C ALA A 534 5.28 18.83 5.68
N ILE A 535 6.46 18.37 6.10
CA ILE A 535 6.87 16.98 5.87
C ILE A 535 5.90 16.04 6.60
N THR A 536 5.42 14.99 5.92
CA THR A 536 4.44 14.06 6.49
C THR A 536 5.01 13.34 7.71
N SER A 537 6.20 12.73 7.57
CA SER A 537 6.77 11.87 8.62
C SER A 537 5.74 10.80 9.04
N ALA A 538 5.51 10.59 10.33
CA ALA A 538 4.46 9.69 10.81
C ALA A 538 3.03 10.27 10.78
N GLY A 539 2.86 11.54 10.37
CA GLY A 539 1.57 12.24 10.28
C GLY A 539 1.11 12.92 11.57
N ASP A 540 1.84 12.80 12.69
CA ASP A 540 1.40 13.36 13.99
C ASP A 540 1.35 14.89 13.98
N ASN A 541 2.36 15.55 13.38
CA ASN A 541 2.38 17.00 13.22
C ASN A 541 1.23 17.47 12.30
N ILE A 542 0.92 16.71 11.25
CA ILE A 542 -0.19 17.01 10.33
C ILE A 542 -1.52 17.01 11.07
N LEU A 543 -1.76 16.00 11.93
CA LEU A 543 -2.96 15.94 12.77
C LEU A 543 -2.98 17.07 13.81
N SER A 544 -1.82 17.43 14.37
CA SER A 544 -1.69 18.58 15.26
C SER A 544 -2.06 19.89 14.57
N PHE A 545 -1.65 20.10 13.31
CA PHE A 545 -2.04 21.28 12.55
C PHE A 545 -3.52 21.26 12.18
N ALA A 546 -4.08 20.08 11.86
CA ALA A 546 -5.51 19.95 11.57
C ALA A 546 -6.41 20.36 12.75
N LEU A 547 -5.95 20.19 13.99
CA LEU A 547 -6.67 20.65 15.19
C LEU A 547 -6.84 22.17 15.26
N GLU A 548 -5.93 22.93 14.62
CA GLU A 548 -5.97 24.39 14.52
C GLU A 548 -6.82 24.90 13.33
N LYS A 549 -7.32 23.99 12.49
CA LYS A 549 -8.18 24.27 11.33
C LYS A 549 -7.64 25.35 10.36
N PRO A 550 -6.38 25.23 9.87
CA PRO A 550 -5.90 26.10 8.79
C PRO A 550 -6.71 25.89 7.51
N ARG A 551 -6.63 26.86 6.59
CA ARG A 551 -7.30 26.80 5.28
C ARG A 551 -6.88 25.57 4.49
N ARG A 552 -5.58 25.24 4.51
CA ARG A 552 -5.03 24.08 3.82
C ARG A 552 -3.76 23.55 4.48
N ILE A 553 -3.59 22.23 4.43
CA ILE A 553 -2.39 21.51 4.86
C ILE A 553 -1.90 20.67 3.68
N HIS A 554 -0.68 20.93 3.21
CA HIS A 554 0.05 20.13 2.26
C HIS A 554 1.06 19.26 3.02
N ALA A 555 0.71 17.98 3.22
CA ALA A 555 1.61 16.98 3.77
C ALA A 555 2.48 16.41 2.63
N VAL A 556 3.80 16.41 2.77
CA VAL A 556 4.74 16.01 1.71
C VAL A 556 5.71 14.94 2.22
N ASP A 557 5.83 13.83 1.51
CA ASP A 557 6.85 12.81 1.79
C ASP A 557 7.27 12.10 0.52
N LEU A 558 8.55 11.75 0.42
CA LEU A 558 9.05 10.96 -0.71
C LEU A 558 8.66 9.48 -0.58
N ASN A 559 8.52 8.97 0.65
CA ASN A 559 8.21 7.58 0.93
C ASN A 559 6.69 7.35 0.91
N PRO A 560 6.14 6.60 -0.06
CA PRO A 560 4.70 6.32 -0.11
C PRO A 560 4.17 5.66 1.16
N SER A 561 5.01 4.88 1.86
CA SER A 561 4.64 4.17 3.10
C SER A 561 4.38 5.10 4.28
N GLN A 562 5.08 6.24 4.35
CA GLN A 562 4.79 7.27 5.36
C GLN A 562 3.42 7.90 5.11
N ASN A 563 3.13 8.20 3.84
CA ASN A 563 1.83 8.70 3.43
C ASN A 563 0.71 7.67 3.63
N HIS A 564 0.97 6.36 3.47
CA HIS A 564 0.00 5.30 3.83
C HIS A 564 -0.32 5.31 5.33
N LEU A 565 0.63 5.66 6.21
CA LEU A 565 0.39 5.77 7.66
C LEU A 565 -0.44 6.99 8.02
N LEU A 566 -0.16 8.15 7.44
CA LEU A 566 -1.02 9.33 7.60
C LEU A 566 -2.45 9.02 7.13
N GLU A 567 -2.59 8.40 5.97
CA GLU A 567 -3.88 8.05 5.39
C GLU A 567 -4.67 7.06 6.27
N LEU A 568 -4.00 6.06 6.86
CA LEU A 568 -4.62 5.18 7.86
C LEU A 568 -5.13 5.95 9.08
N LYS A 569 -4.38 6.93 9.58
CA LYS A 569 -4.81 7.79 10.70
C LYS A 569 -6.04 8.60 10.32
N VAL A 570 -6.04 9.25 9.16
CA VAL A 570 -7.17 10.06 8.68
C VAL A 570 -8.42 9.20 8.46
N ALA A 571 -8.28 8.02 7.83
CA ALA A 571 -9.37 7.06 7.68
C ALA A 571 -9.93 6.60 9.03
N ALA A 572 -9.06 6.33 10.01
CA ALA A 572 -9.47 5.94 11.35
C ALA A 572 -10.24 7.03 12.10
N PHE A 573 -9.81 8.29 12.03
CA PHE A 573 -10.58 9.40 12.61
C PHE A 573 -11.93 9.59 11.91
N THR A 574 -12.02 9.32 10.61
CA THR A 574 -13.26 9.46 9.85
C THR A 574 -14.27 8.34 10.14
N ALA A 575 -13.80 7.10 10.35
CA ALA A 575 -14.67 5.91 10.39
C ALA A 575 -14.82 5.23 11.76
N LEU A 576 -13.89 5.47 12.70
CA LEU A 576 -13.82 4.72 13.95
C LEU A 576 -14.14 5.59 15.16
N GLY A 577 -14.66 4.96 16.22
CA GLY A 577 -14.81 5.60 17.52
C GLY A 577 -13.48 5.68 18.28
N TYR A 578 -13.43 6.52 19.30
CA TYR A 578 -12.22 6.82 20.08
C TYR A 578 -11.53 5.57 20.64
N SER A 579 -12.28 4.54 21.07
CA SER A 579 -11.72 3.30 21.60
C SER A 579 -10.81 2.60 20.59
N ASP A 580 -11.27 2.46 19.34
CA ASP A 580 -10.50 1.78 18.29
C ASP A 580 -9.32 2.65 17.83
N VAL A 581 -9.50 3.97 17.74
CA VAL A 581 -8.41 4.93 17.46
C VAL A 581 -7.32 4.83 18.53
N TRP A 582 -7.71 4.72 19.81
CA TRP A 582 -6.77 4.54 20.92
C TRP A 582 -6.05 3.19 20.86
N LYS A 583 -6.74 2.10 20.53
CA LYS A 583 -6.07 0.81 20.32
C LYS A 583 -5.01 0.91 19.21
N LEU A 584 -5.37 1.48 18.06
CA LEU A 584 -4.48 1.62 16.90
C LEU A 584 -3.25 2.49 17.18
N PHE A 585 -3.44 3.69 17.75
CA PHE A 585 -2.39 4.71 17.82
C PHE A 585 -2.04 5.15 19.24
N GLY A 586 -2.74 4.68 20.26
CA GLY A 586 -2.35 4.79 21.66
C GLY A 586 -1.53 3.57 22.08
N GLU A 587 -2.14 2.39 21.96
CA GLU A 587 -1.53 1.11 22.31
C GLU A 587 -0.65 0.54 21.19
N GLY A 588 -0.82 1.02 19.95
CA GLY A 588 -0.12 0.49 18.79
C GLY A 588 -0.58 -0.91 18.38
N LYS A 589 -1.70 -1.41 18.93
CA LYS A 589 -2.16 -2.79 18.74
C LYS A 589 -3.68 -2.87 18.60
N HIS A 590 -4.13 -3.70 17.67
CA HIS A 590 -5.56 -3.94 17.48
C HIS A 590 -5.80 -5.38 17.03
N GLU A 591 -6.44 -6.17 17.90
CA GLU A 591 -6.67 -7.60 17.69
C GLU A 591 -7.54 -7.89 16.44
N TYR A 592 -8.51 -7.02 16.15
CA TYR A 592 -9.39 -7.10 14.99
C TYR A 592 -8.99 -6.16 13.83
N PHE A 593 -7.70 -5.82 13.68
CA PHE A 593 -7.24 -4.85 12.67
C PHE A 593 -7.74 -5.17 11.26
N ARG A 594 -7.66 -6.44 10.85
CA ARG A 594 -8.09 -6.88 9.52
C ARG A 594 -9.59 -6.64 9.29
N ASP A 595 -10.40 -6.87 10.32
CA ASP A 595 -11.85 -6.71 10.24
C ASP A 595 -12.23 -5.23 10.04
N ILE A 596 -11.69 -4.34 10.88
CA ILE A 596 -11.93 -2.90 10.75
C ILE A 596 -11.35 -2.34 9.45
N LEU A 597 -10.23 -2.89 8.95
CA LEU A 597 -9.64 -2.48 7.69
C LEU A 597 -10.62 -2.71 6.53
N ILE A 598 -11.23 -3.89 6.47
CA ILE A 598 -12.18 -4.26 5.41
C ILE A 598 -13.52 -3.55 5.59
N ASN A 599 -14.12 -3.64 6.79
CA ASN A 599 -15.51 -3.28 7.02
C ASN A 599 -15.73 -1.80 7.32
N LYS A 600 -14.70 -1.07 7.78
CA LYS A 600 -14.85 0.33 8.22
C LYS A 600 -13.90 1.30 7.52
N LEU A 601 -12.63 0.92 7.36
CA LEU A 601 -11.60 1.84 6.83
C LEU A 601 -11.55 1.85 5.30
N SER A 602 -11.88 0.75 4.63
CA SER A 602 -11.76 0.62 3.17
C SER A 602 -12.45 1.72 2.34
N PRO A 603 -13.60 2.31 2.73
CA PRO A 603 -14.19 3.42 1.98
C PRO A 603 -13.42 4.74 2.09
N HIS A 604 -12.51 4.84 3.06
CA HIS A 604 -11.77 6.04 3.41
C HIS A 604 -10.30 5.99 3.01
N MET A 605 -9.92 5.02 2.19
CA MET A 605 -8.53 4.78 1.80
C MET A 605 -8.39 4.65 0.29
N SER A 606 -7.23 5.10 -0.19
CA SER A 606 -6.75 4.80 -1.53
C SER A 606 -6.43 3.32 -1.67
N SER A 607 -6.60 2.81 -2.88
CA SER A 607 -6.31 1.41 -3.19
C SER A 607 -4.88 0.98 -2.82
N LEU A 608 -3.90 1.88 -3.00
CA LEU A 608 -2.51 1.63 -2.65
C LEU A 608 -2.30 1.53 -1.13
N ALA A 609 -2.86 2.47 -0.36
CA ALA A 609 -2.77 2.41 1.10
C ALA A 609 -3.51 1.21 1.66
N PHE A 610 -4.69 0.90 1.12
CA PHE A 610 -5.46 -0.26 1.51
C PHE A 610 -4.67 -1.56 1.28
N GLN A 611 -4.05 -1.76 0.11
CA GLN A 611 -3.21 -2.93 -0.18
C GLN A 611 -2.01 -3.01 0.76
N PHE A 612 -1.33 -1.90 0.99
CA PHE A 612 -0.20 -1.83 1.91
C PHE A 612 -0.59 -2.33 3.31
N TRP A 613 -1.71 -1.86 3.85
CA TRP A 613 -2.18 -2.25 5.18
C TRP A 613 -2.83 -3.64 5.21
N LEU A 614 -3.39 -4.12 4.10
CA LEU A 614 -3.87 -5.50 4.00
C LEU A 614 -2.71 -6.49 4.13
N GLN A 615 -1.55 -6.17 3.55
CA GLN A 615 -0.34 -6.99 3.60
C GLN A 615 0.42 -6.85 4.93
N ASN A 616 0.60 -5.62 5.42
CA ASN A 616 1.47 -5.31 6.56
C ASN A 616 0.73 -5.12 7.90
N GLY A 617 -0.60 -5.05 7.88
CA GLY A 617 -1.40 -4.72 9.05
C GLY A 617 -1.36 -5.77 10.15
N ALA A 618 -1.44 -7.05 9.80
CA ALA A 618 -1.41 -8.13 10.78
C ALA A 618 -0.06 -8.23 11.52
N SER A 619 1.06 -8.00 10.83
CA SER A 619 2.37 -7.93 11.48
C SER A 619 2.49 -6.67 12.34
N SER A 620 2.04 -5.53 11.83
CA SER A 620 2.18 -4.23 12.51
C SER A 620 1.27 -4.10 13.73
N PHE A 621 0.00 -4.51 13.68
CA PHE A 621 -0.96 -4.24 14.77
C PHE A 621 -1.29 -5.46 15.64
N THR A 622 -1.08 -6.68 15.16
CA THR A 622 -1.43 -7.89 15.93
C THR A 622 -0.22 -8.55 16.57
N LYS A 623 0.93 -8.58 15.87
CA LYS A 623 2.15 -9.23 16.36
C LYS A 623 3.02 -8.28 17.20
N SER A 624 3.87 -7.50 16.55
CA SER A 624 4.90 -6.68 17.22
C SER A 624 4.29 -5.43 17.86
N GLY A 625 3.26 -4.84 17.24
CA GLY A 625 2.76 -3.51 17.57
C GLY A 625 3.39 -2.46 16.65
N LEU A 626 2.61 -1.40 16.36
CA LEU A 626 2.88 -0.39 15.34
C LEU A 626 4.28 0.24 15.51
N TYR A 627 4.63 0.54 16.76
CA TYR A 627 5.87 1.22 17.11
C TYR A 627 7.11 0.34 16.98
N TYR A 628 6.92 -0.98 17.05
CA TYR A 628 7.98 -1.95 16.82
C TYR A 628 8.08 -2.42 15.35
N SER A 629 7.23 -1.90 14.46
CA SER A 629 7.33 -2.10 13.01
C SER A 629 8.00 -0.92 12.28
N GLY A 630 8.24 -1.08 10.97
CA GLY A 630 8.92 -0.07 10.15
C GLY A 630 10.42 0.06 10.44
N GLY A 631 11.04 1.13 9.93
CA GLY A 631 12.47 1.42 10.13
C GLY A 631 12.84 1.58 11.61
N SER A 632 12.15 2.49 12.30
CA SER A 632 12.35 2.83 13.72
C SER A 632 12.16 1.63 14.65
N GLY A 633 11.30 0.68 14.27
CA GLY A 633 11.07 -0.54 15.03
C GLY A 633 12.34 -1.37 15.25
N HIS A 634 13.28 -1.40 14.30
CA HIS A 634 14.54 -2.12 14.46
C HIS A 634 15.42 -1.51 15.56
N ALA A 635 15.47 -0.17 15.62
CA ALA A 635 16.19 0.54 16.67
C ALA A 635 15.56 0.30 18.04
N LEU A 636 14.22 0.33 18.16
CA LEU A 636 13.54 0.05 19.42
C LEU A 636 13.75 -1.40 19.89
N HIS A 637 13.73 -2.38 18.98
CA HIS A 637 14.05 -3.77 19.32
C HIS A 637 15.49 -3.92 19.84
N LEU A 638 16.45 -3.25 19.19
CA LEU A 638 17.85 -3.27 19.61
C LEU A 638 18.02 -2.67 21.01
N VAL A 639 17.44 -1.48 21.25
CA VAL A 639 17.51 -0.81 22.55
C VAL A 639 16.84 -1.65 23.64
N GLY A 640 15.66 -2.21 23.38
CA GLY A 640 14.98 -3.11 24.33
C GLY A 640 15.78 -4.37 24.63
N TRP A 641 16.42 -4.95 23.62
CA TRP A 641 17.34 -6.09 23.79
C TRP A 641 18.57 -5.72 24.64
N LEU A 642 19.18 -4.54 24.40
CA LEU A 642 20.31 -4.05 25.19
C LEU A 642 19.93 -3.87 26.66
N PHE A 643 18.78 -3.26 26.96
CA PHE A 643 18.31 -3.12 28.35
C PHE A 643 18.11 -4.49 29.02
N LYS A 644 17.62 -5.48 28.28
CA LYS A 644 17.46 -6.84 28.79
C LYS A 644 18.80 -7.51 29.11
N VAL A 645 19.79 -7.38 28.21
CA VAL A 645 21.13 -7.97 28.41
C VAL A 645 21.89 -7.30 29.55
N LEU A 646 21.73 -5.98 29.71
CA LEU A 646 22.39 -5.20 30.75
C LEU A 646 21.65 -5.24 32.11
N GLY A 647 20.55 -6.00 32.21
CA GLY A 647 19.77 -6.10 33.46
C GLY A 647 19.05 -4.81 33.86
N LEU A 648 18.81 -3.89 32.91
CA LEU A 648 18.21 -2.57 33.16
C LEU A 648 16.69 -2.52 32.93
N SER A 649 16.05 -3.62 32.53
CA SER A 649 14.61 -3.62 32.18
C SER A 649 13.71 -3.14 33.33
N GLU A 650 13.96 -3.57 34.56
CA GLU A 650 13.18 -3.11 35.73
C GLU A 650 13.43 -1.65 36.06
N GLU A 651 14.66 -1.16 35.86
CA GLU A 651 15.02 0.24 36.09
C GLU A 651 14.38 1.15 35.04
N VAL A 652 14.33 0.72 33.78
CA VAL A 652 13.57 1.42 32.72
C VAL A 652 12.09 1.47 33.04
N LYS A 653 11.53 0.38 33.59
CA LYS A 653 10.13 0.35 34.02
C LYS A 653 9.87 1.35 35.15
N LYS A 654 10.72 1.36 36.19
CA LYS A 654 10.65 2.36 37.29
C LYS A 654 10.74 3.79 36.76
N LEU A 655 11.64 4.06 35.81
CA LEU A 655 11.78 5.37 35.18
C LEU A 655 10.47 5.80 34.48
N CYS A 656 9.82 4.88 33.77
CA CYS A 656 8.56 5.15 33.06
C CYS A 656 7.34 5.25 33.99
N GLU A 657 7.40 4.65 35.18
CA GLU A 657 6.31 4.62 36.18
C GLU A 657 6.46 5.70 37.27
N ALA A 658 7.61 6.38 37.33
CA ALA A 658 7.90 7.40 38.33
C ALA A 658 6.81 8.48 38.38
N GLN A 659 6.32 8.81 39.58
CA GLN A 659 5.26 9.81 39.77
C GLN A 659 5.80 11.22 40.01
N THR A 660 7.09 11.34 40.33
CA THR A 660 7.75 12.63 40.58
C THR A 660 9.09 12.75 39.87
N LEU A 661 9.52 13.97 39.57
CA LEU A 661 10.84 14.22 38.99
C LEU A 661 11.97 13.76 39.91
N ASN A 662 11.79 13.84 41.24
CA ASN A 662 12.83 13.41 42.19
C ASN A 662 13.07 11.90 42.11
N GLU A 663 12.00 11.11 42.07
CA GLU A 663 12.05 9.65 41.87
C GLU A 663 12.70 9.30 40.52
N GLN A 664 12.27 9.94 39.43
CA GLN A 664 12.84 9.73 38.10
C GLN A 664 14.35 10.04 38.06
N ARG A 665 14.78 11.13 38.71
CA ARG A 665 16.19 11.52 38.83
C ARG A 665 16.98 10.51 39.65
N GLU A 666 16.42 9.97 40.73
CA GLU A 666 17.07 8.97 41.56
C GLU A 666 17.36 7.69 40.75
N VAL A 667 16.36 7.16 40.05
CA VAL A 667 16.51 5.98 39.17
C VAL A 667 17.56 6.22 38.10
N TRP A 668 17.55 7.40 37.47
CA TRP A 668 18.53 7.77 36.46
C TRP A 668 19.97 7.78 37.01
N GLN A 669 20.20 8.43 38.15
CA GLN A 669 21.53 8.59 38.75
C GLN A 669 22.09 7.26 39.29
N GLN A 670 21.24 6.42 39.87
CA GLN A 670 21.66 5.16 40.47
C GLN A 670 21.96 4.07 39.44
N SER A 671 21.22 4.04 38.32
CA SER A 671 21.22 2.90 37.40
C SER A 671 21.68 3.31 35.99
N ILE A 672 20.86 4.06 35.27
CA ILE A 672 21.01 4.27 33.82
C ILE A 672 22.23 5.15 33.50
N ARG A 673 22.45 6.21 34.28
CA ARG A 673 23.60 7.11 34.11
C ARG A 673 24.92 6.37 34.25
N ARG A 674 25.04 5.44 35.21
CA ARG A 674 26.28 4.67 35.42
C ARG A 674 26.65 3.83 34.19
N VAL A 675 25.64 3.30 33.51
CA VAL A 675 25.83 2.52 32.28
C VAL A 675 26.16 3.42 31.08
N LEU A 676 25.54 4.60 30.97
CA LEU A 676 25.88 5.60 29.95
C LEU A 676 27.33 6.11 30.07
N HIS A 677 27.80 6.32 31.29
CA HIS A 677 29.21 6.68 31.57
C HIS A 677 30.17 5.49 31.48
N SER A 678 29.68 4.25 31.32
CA SER A 678 30.56 3.09 31.21
C SER A 678 31.35 3.14 29.89
N ARG A 679 32.67 2.90 30.00
CA ARG A 679 33.59 2.91 28.86
C ARG A 679 33.22 1.91 27.75
N ILE A 680 32.41 0.89 28.06
CA ILE A 680 31.98 -0.17 27.15
C ILE A 680 30.86 0.31 26.21
N LEU A 681 29.87 1.05 26.72
CA LEU A 681 28.83 1.63 25.86
C LEU A 681 29.40 2.77 25.01
N THR A 682 30.27 3.58 25.62
CA THR A 682 31.07 4.59 24.92
C THR A 682 31.87 3.94 23.79
N TRP A 683 32.56 2.83 24.04
CA TRP A 683 33.28 2.05 23.01
C TRP A 683 32.36 1.38 21.97
N ALA A 684 31.15 0.91 22.33
CA ALA A 684 30.21 0.28 21.39
C ALA A 684 29.53 1.31 20.46
N VAL A 685 29.21 2.50 20.97
CA VAL A 685 28.64 3.62 20.21
C VAL A 685 29.71 4.31 19.36
N ILE A 686 30.94 4.49 19.89
CA ILE A 686 32.10 5.13 19.22
C ILE A 686 32.85 4.16 18.28
N GLY A 687 32.81 2.85 18.55
CA GLY A 687 33.49 1.83 17.73
C GLY A 687 32.71 1.39 16.49
N ASN A 688 31.39 1.61 16.46
CA ASN A 688 30.49 1.17 15.38
C ASN A 688 29.66 2.32 14.77
N GLU A 689 30.20 3.54 14.84
CA GLU A 689 29.52 4.82 14.54
C GLU A 689 28.89 4.89 13.15
N LYS A 690 29.51 4.27 12.14
CA LYS A 690 28.94 4.28 10.77
C LYS A 690 27.68 3.42 10.66
N TRP A 691 27.55 2.36 11.46
CA TRP A 691 26.42 1.46 11.43
C TRP A 691 25.22 2.01 12.23
N LEU A 692 25.46 2.49 13.46
CA LEU A 692 24.39 2.99 14.33
C LEU A 692 23.64 4.19 13.72
N TRP A 693 24.37 5.16 13.16
CA TRP A 693 23.77 6.36 12.57
C TRP A 693 23.05 6.06 11.24
N LYS A 694 23.58 5.12 10.45
CA LYS A 694 22.87 4.60 9.27
C LYS A 694 21.59 3.85 9.67
N ALA A 695 21.60 3.11 10.78
CA ALA A 695 20.43 2.41 11.32
C ALA A 695 19.38 3.37 11.92
N LEU A 696 19.81 4.51 12.47
CA LEU A 696 18.94 5.59 12.96
C LEU A 696 18.45 6.53 11.84
N GLY A 697 18.87 6.32 10.59
CA GLY A 697 18.43 7.12 9.44
C GLY A 697 19.05 8.51 9.32
N VAL A 698 20.13 8.79 10.05
CA VAL A 698 20.77 10.11 10.09
C VAL A 698 21.89 10.21 9.03
N PRO A 699 21.85 11.21 8.14
CA PRO A 699 22.88 11.39 7.12
C PRO A 699 24.23 11.85 7.68
N PRO A 700 25.36 11.54 7.01
CA PRO A 700 26.68 12.04 7.38
C PRO A 700 26.76 13.58 7.44
N ALA A 701 26.01 14.29 6.59
CA ALA A 701 25.97 15.75 6.59
C ALA A 701 25.47 16.32 7.94
N GLN A 702 24.43 15.74 8.52
CA GLN A 702 23.90 16.17 9.82
C GLN A 702 24.88 15.86 10.96
N ARG A 703 25.58 14.72 10.90
CA ARG A 703 26.66 14.39 11.84
C ARG A 703 27.78 15.43 11.80
N ASN A 704 28.20 15.82 10.60
CA ASN A 704 29.27 16.81 10.44
C ASN A 704 28.90 18.16 11.07
N ILE A 705 27.62 18.53 11.07
CA ILE A 705 27.13 19.74 11.75
C ILE A 705 27.36 19.65 13.27
N ILE A 706 27.08 18.50 13.89
CA ILE A 706 27.32 18.27 15.33
C ILE A 706 28.81 18.43 15.66
N GLU A 707 29.68 17.82 14.86
CA GLU A 707 31.13 17.87 15.06
C GLU A 707 31.69 19.28 14.88
N GLN A 708 31.22 20.02 13.86
CA GLN A 708 31.62 21.41 13.64
C GLN A 708 31.19 22.33 14.78
N ASP A 709 29.95 22.18 15.26
CA ASP A 709 29.41 23.00 16.34
C ASP A 709 30.17 22.76 17.66
N TYR A 710 30.58 21.52 17.93
CA TYR A 710 31.45 21.18 19.06
C TYR A 710 32.81 21.88 18.99
N ILE A 711 33.48 21.82 17.82
CA ILE A 711 34.78 22.48 17.60
C ILE A 711 34.69 23.99 17.83
N HIS A 712 33.58 24.62 17.42
CA HIS A 712 33.36 26.05 17.56
C HIS A 712 33.06 26.49 19.01
N GLN A 713 32.55 25.59 19.86
CA GLN A 713 32.23 25.89 21.26
C GLN A 713 33.46 25.77 22.19
N ASP A 714 34.40 24.86 21.90
CA ASP A 714 35.53 24.52 22.79
C ASP A 714 36.83 25.33 22.52
N ASN A 715 36.74 26.47 21.82
CA ASN A 715 37.84 27.42 21.60
C ASN A 715 39.18 26.76 21.15
N ALA A 716 39.19 25.99 20.06
CA ALA A 716 40.32 25.63 19.16
C ALA A 716 41.75 25.35 19.73
N SER A 717 41.97 25.23 21.04
CA SER A 717 43.29 25.29 21.69
C SER A 717 43.69 24.01 22.43
N LYS A 718 42.93 22.93 22.21
CA LYS A 718 43.35 21.56 22.55
C LYS A 718 43.24 20.66 21.32
N ILE A 719 43.91 21.05 20.23
CA ILE A 719 43.98 20.22 19.03
C ILE A 719 45.06 19.16 19.22
N GLY A 720 44.59 17.94 19.47
CA GLY A 720 45.36 16.72 19.33
C GLY A 720 44.44 15.52 19.32
N VAL A 721 43.86 15.17 18.16
CA VAL A 721 43.23 13.86 17.88
C VAL A 721 42.19 13.39 18.94
N ILE A 722 41.39 14.31 19.48
CA ILE A 722 40.18 14.00 20.26
C ILE A 722 39.04 14.64 19.46
N GLY A 723 38.21 13.98 18.67
CA GLY A 723 37.87 12.56 18.50
C GLY A 723 36.36 12.61 18.28
N SER A 724 35.87 12.46 17.05
CA SER A 724 34.45 12.62 16.68
C SER A 724 33.47 12.00 17.70
N GLY A 725 33.83 10.86 18.30
CA GLY A 725 33.09 10.23 19.39
C GLY A 725 32.82 11.10 20.62
N GLN A 726 33.70 12.04 21.00
CA GLN A 726 33.50 12.96 22.12
C GLN A 726 32.42 14.01 21.82
N ALA A 727 32.43 14.59 20.62
CA ALA A 727 31.40 15.53 20.19
C ALA A 727 30.01 14.86 20.19
N ILE A 728 29.95 13.62 19.70
CA ILE A 728 28.72 12.82 19.70
C ILE A 728 28.30 12.45 21.13
N TYR A 729 29.23 12.04 21.98
CA TYR A 729 28.95 11.71 23.37
C TYR A 729 28.36 12.90 24.12
N GLU A 730 28.96 14.08 23.98
CA GLU A 730 28.45 15.30 24.59
C GLU A 730 27.09 15.71 24.02
N TYR A 731 26.89 15.56 22.70
CA TYR A 731 25.60 15.79 22.08
C TYR A 731 24.51 14.88 22.69
N VAL A 732 24.80 13.59 22.85
CA VAL A 732 23.89 12.60 23.46
C VAL A 732 23.61 12.94 24.92
N LEU A 733 24.62 13.29 25.72
CA LEU A 733 24.42 13.71 27.11
C LEU A 733 23.52 14.95 27.21
N ASN A 734 23.81 15.98 26.41
CA ASN A 734 23.02 17.21 26.38
C ASN A 734 21.61 17.00 25.81
N THR A 735 21.36 15.92 25.06
CA THR A 735 20.01 15.46 24.69
C THR A 735 19.26 14.88 25.89
N PHE A 736 19.80 13.84 26.52
CA PHE A 736 19.03 12.99 27.43
C PHE A 736 19.03 13.49 28.88
N GLU A 737 20.15 13.99 29.40
CA GLU A 737 20.25 14.37 30.80
C GLU A 737 19.27 15.51 31.18
N PRO A 738 19.16 16.60 30.40
CA PRO A 738 18.18 17.64 30.68
C PRO A 738 16.73 17.13 30.62
N VAL A 739 16.41 16.23 29.68
CA VAL A 739 15.07 15.65 29.52
C VAL A 739 14.66 14.91 30.78
N VAL A 740 15.53 14.03 31.27
CA VAL A 740 15.26 13.24 32.48
C VAL A 740 15.18 14.13 33.72
N ASN A 741 15.93 15.23 33.74
CA ASN A 741 15.93 16.15 34.87
C ASN A 741 14.73 17.10 34.88
N THR A 742 14.14 17.44 33.74
CA THR A 742 13.16 18.54 33.63
C THR A 742 11.77 18.10 33.17
N THR A 743 11.64 16.93 32.55
CA THR A 743 10.36 16.43 32.03
C THR A 743 10.04 15.06 32.64
N LEU A 744 8.82 14.90 33.14
CA LEU A 744 8.36 13.64 33.71
C LEU A 744 7.86 12.71 32.59
N MET A 745 8.46 11.54 32.41
CA MET A 745 8.13 10.62 31.31
C MET A 745 6.71 10.07 31.43
N SER A 746 6.32 9.69 32.64
CA SER A 746 5.02 9.06 32.94
C SER A 746 3.81 9.93 32.61
N ASP A 747 3.98 11.26 32.64
CA ASP A 747 2.89 12.24 32.55
C ASP A 747 3.02 13.20 31.34
N ASP A 748 4.22 13.74 31.07
CA ASP A 748 4.36 14.85 30.10
C ASP A 748 5.24 14.52 28.88
N ASN A 749 6.15 13.54 28.98
CA ASN A 749 7.10 13.22 27.92
C ASN A 749 6.84 11.86 27.23
N HIS A 750 5.84 11.86 26.35
CA HIS A 750 5.41 10.68 25.63
C HIS A 750 6.39 10.21 24.55
N TYR A 751 7.28 11.08 24.06
CA TYR A 751 8.25 10.75 23.00
C TYR A 751 9.22 9.66 23.45
N TYR A 752 9.79 9.82 24.65
CA TYR A 752 10.69 8.82 25.22
C TYR A 752 9.92 7.66 25.85
N LEU A 753 8.77 7.93 26.50
CA LEU A 753 7.91 6.88 27.05
C LEU A 753 7.54 5.84 25.97
N LEU A 754 7.16 6.31 24.78
CA LEU A 754 6.83 5.46 23.65
C LEU A 754 8.00 4.58 23.23
N CYS A 755 9.21 5.13 23.12
CA CYS A 755 10.41 4.38 22.75
C CYS A 755 10.73 3.27 23.77
N LEU A 756 10.46 3.52 25.05
CA LEU A 756 10.75 2.58 26.13
C LEU A 756 9.66 1.52 26.33
N GLN A 757 8.38 1.88 26.15
CA GLN A 757 7.24 0.99 26.41
C GLN A 757 6.60 0.40 25.14
N GLY A 758 6.87 0.99 23.98
CA GLY A 758 6.24 0.64 22.71
C GLY A 758 4.75 0.98 22.63
N LYS A 759 4.27 1.88 23.48
CA LYS A 759 2.90 2.40 23.52
C LYS A 759 2.86 3.74 24.27
N TYR A 760 1.79 4.50 24.08
CA TYR A 760 1.48 5.67 24.90
C TYR A 760 0.69 5.28 26.15
N SER A 761 0.74 6.15 27.18
CA SER A 761 -0.12 6.03 28.35
C SER A 761 -1.31 6.99 28.23
N ARG A 762 -2.39 6.76 28.98
CA ARG A 762 -3.56 7.67 29.01
C ARG A 762 -3.25 9.07 29.56
N LYS A 763 -2.12 9.24 30.23
CA LYS A 763 -1.65 10.52 30.77
C LYS A 763 -0.66 11.20 29.83
N SER A 764 0.29 10.42 29.30
CA SER A 764 1.40 10.88 28.47
C SER A 764 1.22 10.35 27.04
N HIS A 765 0.64 11.20 26.18
CA HIS A 765 0.39 10.92 24.77
C HIS A 765 0.36 12.22 23.93
N PRO A 766 0.47 12.12 22.59
CA PRO A 766 0.27 13.26 21.70
C PRO A 766 -1.12 13.89 21.82
N GLU A 767 -1.22 15.20 21.59
CA GLU A 767 -2.48 15.95 21.72
C GLU A 767 -3.59 15.41 20.81
N TYR A 768 -3.25 14.94 19.61
CA TYR A 768 -4.19 14.39 18.64
C TYR A 768 -4.90 13.10 19.14
N LEU A 769 -4.37 12.45 20.18
CA LEU A 769 -4.98 11.27 20.81
C LEU A 769 -5.87 11.59 22.03
N THR A 770 -6.07 12.86 22.36
CA THR A 770 -7.02 13.22 23.42
C THR A 770 -8.46 12.93 22.96
N PRO A 771 -9.40 12.61 23.89
CA PRO A 771 -10.82 12.51 23.56
C PRO A 771 -11.37 13.79 22.91
N LYS A 772 -10.88 14.97 23.32
CA LYS A 772 -11.28 16.27 22.76
C LYS A 772 -10.80 16.43 21.32
N ALA A 773 -9.57 16.01 21.02
CA ALA A 773 -9.03 16.01 19.66
C ALA A 773 -9.83 15.07 18.75
N HIS A 774 -10.20 13.88 19.24
CA HIS A 774 -11.01 12.95 18.47
C HIS A 774 -12.34 13.56 18.03
N ILE A 775 -13.07 14.26 18.91
CA ILE A 775 -14.31 14.97 18.55
C ILE A 775 -14.09 15.98 17.41
N LYS A 776 -12.94 16.67 17.39
CA LYS A 776 -12.62 17.64 16.32
C LYS A 776 -12.22 16.96 15.01
N LEU A 777 -11.38 15.93 15.08
CA LEU A 777 -10.82 15.23 13.93
C LEU A 777 -11.79 14.24 13.28
N SER A 778 -12.82 13.79 14.01
CA SER A 778 -13.87 12.91 13.48
C SER A 778 -15.05 13.66 12.85
N ARG A 779 -14.97 14.98 12.71
CA ARG A 779 -15.98 15.73 11.97
C ARG A 779 -15.86 15.44 10.46
N PRO A 780 -16.98 15.40 9.71
CA PRO A 780 -16.95 15.16 8.27
C PRO A 780 -16.05 16.13 7.48
N ASP A 781 -15.96 17.38 7.94
CA ASP A 781 -15.20 18.48 7.31
C ASP A 781 -13.74 18.59 7.81
N ALA A 782 -13.30 17.74 8.74
CA ALA A 782 -12.03 17.91 9.44
C ALA A 782 -10.79 17.87 8.52
N PHE A 783 -10.90 17.18 7.37
CA PHE A 783 -9.78 16.92 6.46
C PHE A 783 -10.01 17.46 5.05
N ASP A 784 -11.03 18.29 4.82
CA ASP A 784 -11.32 18.86 3.49
C ASP A 784 -10.16 19.70 2.96
N GLY A 785 -9.41 20.35 3.86
CA GLY A 785 -8.18 21.09 3.57
C GLY A 785 -6.90 20.26 3.53
N LEU A 786 -6.93 18.94 3.67
CA LEU A 786 -5.71 18.12 3.65
C LEU A 786 -5.36 17.66 2.24
N ARG A 787 -4.11 17.87 1.82
CA ARG A 787 -3.54 17.33 0.56
C ARG A 787 -2.23 16.61 0.87
N ILE A 788 -2.17 15.32 0.54
CA ILE A 788 -1.02 14.43 0.76
C ILE A 788 -0.30 14.24 -0.58
N HIS A 789 0.95 14.68 -0.63
CA HIS A 789 1.84 14.65 -1.80
C HIS A 789 2.91 13.58 -1.58
N THR A 790 3.07 12.68 -2.55
CA THR A 790 4.11 11.64 -2.50
C THR A 790 5.24 12.02 -3.46
N ASP A 791 6.13 12.91 -3.02
CA ASP A 791 7.19 13.53 -3.83
C ASP A 791 8.21 14.28 -2.96
N GLU A 792 9.28 14.77 -3.60
CA GLU A 792 10.21 15.71 -2.97
C GLU A 792 9.55 17.08 -2.73
N ILE A 793 9.91 17.74 -1.62
CA ILE A 793 9.41 19.08 -1.26
C ILE A 793 9.64 20.09 -2.40
N SER A 794 10.82 20.05 -3.02
CA SER A 794 11.20 20.91 -4.14
C SER A 794 10.23 20.76 -5.32
N GLU A 795 9.81 19.54 -5.65
CA GLU A 795 8.90 19.24 -6.76
C GLU A 795 7.49 19.74 -6.48
N VAL A 796 6.99 19.51 -5.26
CA VAL A 796 5.67 19.97 -4.82
C VAL A 796 5.60 21.50 -4.84
N ILE A 797 6.57 22.16 -4.21
CA ILE A 797 6.64 23.64 -4.15
C ILE A 797 6.78 24.23 -5.57
N THR A 798 7.49 23.53 -6.47
CA THR A 798 7.65 23.99 -7.86
C THR A 798 6.32 24.06 -8.60
N ARG A 799 5.36 23.21 -8.26
CA ARG A 799 4.01 23.15 -8.85
C ARG A 799 2.97 24.04 -8.15
N MET A 800 3.35 24.69 -7.05
CA MET A 800 2.46 25.63 -6.35
C MET A 800 2.54 27.03 -6.95
N ARG A 801 1.39 27.70 -7.00
CA ARG A 801 1.32 29.11 -7.39
C ARG A 801 2.21 29.97 -6.47
N PRO A 802 2.97 30.94 -7.01
CA PRO A 802 3.78 31.86 -6.20
C PRO A 802 2.94 32.63 -5.16
N GLY A 803 3.51 32.91 -3.99
CA GLY A 803 2.84 33.70 -2.95
C GLY A 803 1.61 33.03 -2.32
N THR A 804 1.61 31.71 -2.16
CA THR A 804 0.47 30.95 -1.60
C THR A 804 0.73 30.49 -0.17
N LEU A 805 1.91 29.91 0.08
CA LEU A 805 2.27 29.33 1.37
C LEU A 805 2.50 30.42 2.44
N THR A 806 1.93 30.23 3.63
CA THR A 806 2.14 31.12 4.78
C THR A 806 3.07 30.49 5.82
N ILE A 807 3.00 29.17 5.99
CA ILE A 807 3.83 28.41 6.92
C ILE A 807 4.44 27.23 6.17
N VAL A 808 5.74 27.02 6.35
CA VAL A 808 6.43 25.82 5.87
C VAL A 808 7.22 25.18 7.00
N VAL A 809 7.03 23.88 7.23
CA VAL A 809 7.75 23.11 8.24
C VAL A 809 8.63 22.07 7.54
N VAL A 810 9.93 22.38 7.45
CA VAL A 810 10.93 21.52 6.77
C VAL A 810 11.68 20.60 7.75
N MET A 811 11.33 20.63 9.04
CA MET A 811 11.99 19.85 10.10
C MET A 811 13.52 20.04 10.03
N ASP A 812 14.28 18.96 10.14
CA ASP A 812 15.74 18.91 10.03
C ASP A 812 16.25 18.54 8.63
N SER A 813 15.38 18.55 7.61
CA SER A 813 15.77 18.15 6.26
C SER A 813 16.90 19.01 5.69
N MET A 814 17.06 20.24 6.18
CA MET A 814 18.13 21.14 5.76
C MET A 814 19.52 20.67 6.22
N ASP A 815 19.61 19.94 7.34
CA ASP A 815 20.86 19.36 7.83
C ASP A 815 21.38 18.23 6.91
N TRP A 816 20.53 17.71 6.04
CA TRP A 816 20.86 16.59 5.17
C TRP A 816 21.63 17.04 3.93
N PHE A 817 21.63 18.34 3.63
CA PHE A 817 22.36 18.90 2.51
C PHE A 817 23.83 19.16 2.86
N PRO A 818 24.78 18.80 1.96
CA PRO A 818 26.16 19.20 2.13
C PRO A 818 26.33 20.70 1.86
N PRO A 819 27.21 21.42 2.59
CA PRO A 819 27.46 22.86 2.40
C PRO A 819 27.85 23.25 0.97
N ASN A 820 28.58 22.38 0.27
CA ASN A 820 29.09 22.63 -1.08
C ASN A 820 28.06 22.31 -2.18
N GLY A 821 26.87 21.81 -1.83
CA GLY A 821 25.83 21.43 -2.77
C GLY A 821 24.88 22.57 -3.13
N GLN A 822 24.31 22.54 -4.34
CA GLN A 822 23.31 23.54 -4.77
C GLN A 822 21.87 23.21 -4.31
N HIS A 823 21.63 22.02 -3.76
CA HIS A 823 20.27 21.56 -3.45
C HIS A 823 19.56 22.42 -2.39
N ALA A 824 20.25 22.76 -1.29
CA ALA A 824 19.70 23.65 -0.27
C ALA A 824 19.34 25.03 -0.85
N VAL A 825 20.24 25.61 -1.64
CA VAL A 825 20.04 26.91 -2.31
C VAL A 825 18.82 26.86 -3.25
N ARG A 826 18.69 25.80 -4.05
CA ARG A 826 17.53 25.60 -4.94
C ARG A 826 16.23 25.48 -4.14
N GLN A 827 16.22 24.72 -3.05
CA GLN A 827 15.05 24.58 -2.18
C GLN A 827 14.67 25.91 -1.52
N ILE A 828 15.63 26.69 -1.01
CA ILE A 828 15.38 28.00 -0.41
C ILE A 828 14.83 29.00 -1.45
N ARG A 829 15.35 28.99 -2.69
CA ARG A 829 14.79 29.82 -3.78
C ARG A 829 13.36 29.42 -4.12
N ALA A 830 13.08 28.12 -4.22
CA ALA A 830 11.72 27.62 -4.48
C ALA A 830 10.76 28.03 -3.35
N LEU A 831 11.20 27.94 -2.08
CA LEU A 831 10.45 28.42 -0.92
C LEU A 831 10.17 29.92 -1.03
N ASN A 832 11.18 30.75 -1.34
CA ASN A 832 10.99 32.19 -1.51
C ASN A 832 9.87 32.46 -2.53
N ARG A 833 9.89 31.79 -3.69
CA ARG A 833 8.89 31.97 -4.73
C ARG A 833 7.47 31.56 -4.28
N ALA A 834 7.33 30.40 -3.66
CA ALA A 834 6.01 29.87 -3.29
C ALA A 834 5.39 30.56 -2.07
N MET A 835 6.20 31.18 -1.21
CA MET A 835 5.71 31.79 0.03
C MET A 835 5.24 33.24 -0.14
N LYS A 836 4.21 33.61 0.62
CA LYS A 836 3.79 35.01 0.80
C LYS A 836 4.88 35.82 1.48
N LEU A 837 4.91 37.13 1.24
CA LEU A 837 5.65 38.05 2.11
C LEU A 837 5.20 37.85 3.55
N LYS A 838 6.16 37.86 4.48
CA LYS A 838 5.98 37.51 5.90
C LYS A 838 5.59 36.05 6.17
N GLY A 839 5.57 35.18 5.16
CA GLY A 839 5.49 33.74 5.35
C GLY A 839 6.70 33.23 6.14
N ARG A 840 6.51 32.17 6.93
CA ARG A 840 7.49 31.68 7.90
C ARG A 840 7.88 30.23 7.61
N VAL A 841 9.17 29.97 7.54
CA VAL A 841 9.74 28.62 7.51
C VAL A 841 10.19 28.24 8.91
N LEU A 842 9.66 27.15 9.46
CA LEU A 842 10.15 26.51 10.68
C LEU A 842 11.09 25.38 10.30
N LEU A 843 12.30 25.45 10.84
CA LEU A 843 13.31 24.39 10.70
C LEU A 843 13.98 24.10 12.04
N ARG A 844 14.48 22.88 12.17
CA ARG A 844 15.25 22.41 13.33
C ARG A 844 16.63 21.99 12.85
N SER A 845 17.64 22.06 13.71
CA SER A 845 18.99 21.64 13.37
C SER A 845 19.69 20.94 14.52
N ALA A 846 20.53 19.96 14.18
CA ALA A 846 21.49 19.35 15.07
C ALA A 846 22.64 20.30 15.47
N GLY A 847 22.80 21.46 14.82
CA GLY A 847 23.78 22.48 15.22
C GLY A 847 23.14 23.72 15.82
N LEU A 848 23.88 24.48 16.63
CA LEU A 848 23.45 25.81 17.11
C LEU A 848 23.57 26.90 16.05
N LYS A 849 24.49 26.73 15.08
CA LYS A 849 24.77 27.67 13.99
C LYS A 849 24.91 26.94 12.63
N PRO A 850 23.82 26.43 12.05
CA PRO A 850 23.89 25.73 10.77
C PRO A 850 24.21 26.68 9.60
N TRP A 851 25.06 26.22 8.67
CA TRP A 851 25.58 27.01 7.54
C TRP A 851 24.50 27.56 6.60
N TYR A 852 23.38 26.85 6.44
CA TYR A 852 22.33 27.24 5.50
C TYR A 852 21.49 28.44 6.01
N ILE A 853 21.65 28.87 7.27
CA ILE A 853 20.98 30.07 7.80
C ILE A 853 21.45 31.32 7.07
N GLU A 854 22.75 31.41 6.77
CA GLU A 854 23.31 32.49 5.94
C GLU A 854 22.70 32.44 4.54
N LYS A 855 22.50 31.24 3.97
CA LYS A 855 21.85 31.07 2.67
C LYS A 855 20.38 31.50 2.67
N PHE A 856 19.65 31.32 3.77
CA PHE A 856 18.31 31.91 3.91
C PHE A 856 18.36 33.44 3.88
N GLN A 857 19.32 34.06 4.57
CA GLN A 857 19.50 35.52 4.59
C GLN A 857 19.85 36.07 3.21
N GLU A 858 20.83 35.46 2.52
CA GLU A 858 21.20 35.80 1.14
C GLU A 858 20.01 35.70 0.17
N LEU A 859 19.03 34.83 0.47
CA LEU A 859 17.88 34.55 -0.39
C LEU A 859 16.58 35.20 0.10
N GLY A 860 16.69 36.33 0.80
CA GLY A 860 15.56 37.23 1.10
C GLY A 860 14.73 36.88 2.35
N PHE A 861 15.29 36.08 3.26
CA PHE A 861 14.65 35.75 4.54
C PHE A 861 15.37 36.39 5.73
N THR A 862 14.63 36.99 6.66
CA THR A 862 15.17 37.28 8.00
C THR A 862 15.07 36.03 8.86
N THR A 863 16.19 35.64 9.46
CA THR A 863 16.29 34.42 10.26
C THR A 863 16.38 34.76 11.75
N LYS A 864 15.58 34.06 12.56
CA LYS A 864 15.58 34.20 14.01
C LYS A 864 15.69 32.82 14.65
N ARG A 865 16.71 32.62 15.49
CA ARG A 865 16.78 31.46 16.37
C ARG A 865 15.76 31.64 17.48
N VAL A 866 14.72 30.82 17.47
CA VAL A 866 13.60 30.91 18.43
C VAL A 866 13.82 30.02 19.64
N ALA A 867 14.66 28.99 19.52
CA ALA A 867 15.05 28.15 20.64
C ALA A 867 16.47 27.59 20.40
N ALA A 868 17.21 27.37 21.49
CA ALA A 868 18.56 26.81 21.48
C ALA A 868 18.74 25.93 22.72
N ARG A 869 19.36 24.77 22.52
CA ARG A 869 19.72 23.85 23.59
C ARG A 869 21.09 24.23 24.12
N LEU A 870 21.13 24.80 25.31
CA LEU A 870 22.37 25.05 26.05
C LEU A 870 22.63 23.87 27.02
N PRO A 871 23.89 23.61 27.39
CA PRO A 871 24.20 22.55 28.35
C PRO A 871 23.34 22.64 29.61
N GLY A 872 22.74 21.51 30.01
CA GLY A 872 21.85 21.41 31.18
C GLY A 872 20.41 21.91 30.97
N THR A 873 20.05 22.39 29.78
CA THR A 873 18.69 22.90 29.48
C THR A 873 17.99 22.09 28.39
N CYS A 874 16.65 22.09 28.41
CA CYS A 874 15.83 21.53 27.33
C CYS A 874 15.35 22.63 26.38
N ILE A 875 15.46 22.39 25.08
CA ILE A 875 14.85 23.26 24.06
C ILE A 875 13.33 23.03 23.94
N ASP A 876 12.90 21.79 24.10
CA ASP A 876 11.52 21.31 24.16
C ASP A 876 11.50 19.93 24.84
N ARG A 877 10.35 19.25 24.89
CA ARG A 877 10.24 17.94 25.56
C ARG A 877 10.97 16.82 24.82
N VAL A 878 11.19 16.98 23.51
CA VAL A 878 11.96 16.01 22.72
C VAL A 878 13.45 16.23 22.92
N ASN A 879 13.90 17.47 22.95
CA ASN A 879 15.29 17.87 23.13
C ASN A 879 16.31 17.23 22.16
N MET A 880 15.86 16.68 21.03
CA MET A 880 16.72 15.98 20.07
C MET A 880 17.62 16.93 19.26
N TYR A 881 17.12 18.13 18.96
CA TYR A 881 17.79 19.12 18.13
C TYR A 881 18.49 20.19 18.98
N ALA A 882 19.61 20.70 18.49
CA ALA A 882 20.35 21.76 19.17
C ALA A 882 19.70 23.12 19.00
N SER A 883 19.05 23.41 17.86
CA SER A 883 18.39 24.70 17.65
C SER A 883 17.12 24.61 16.82
N THR A 884 16.25 25.62 17.00
CA THR A 884 15.03 25.83 16.20
C THR A 884 15.01 27.25 15.66
N TRP A 885 14.67 27.39 14.38
CA TRP A 885 14.73 28.66 13.67
C TRP A 885 13.41 28.96 12.96
N ILE A 886 13.08 30.26 12.91
CA ILE A 886 12.05 30.81 12.04
C ILE A 886 12.74 31.71 11.00
N CYS A 887 12.61 31.35 9.73
CA CYS A 887 13.04 32.15 8.59
C CYS A 887 11.81 32.83 7.99
N THR A 888 11.72 34.15 8.10
CA THR A 888 10.58 34.94 7.61
C THR A 888 10.92 35.59 6.28
N LYS A 889 10.10 35.39 5.24
CA LYS A 889 10.32 36.01 3.94
C LYS A 889 10.08 37.51 4.03
N ASP A 890 11.11 38.31 3.77
CA ASP A 890 11.02 39.77 3.75
C ASP A 890 11.15 40.34 2.34
N VAL A 891 11.92 39.68 1.47
CA VAL A 891 12.17 40.12 0.10
C VAL A 891 11.80 39.02 -0.88
N SER A 892 11.08 39.36 -1.94
CA SER A 892 10.86 38.47 -3.09
C SER A 892 12.05 38.54 -4.04
N LEU A 893 12.64 37.40 -4.39
CA LEU A 893 13.82 37.34 -5.28
C LEU A 893 13.49 37.59 -6.75
N GLU A 894 12.27 37.31 -7.16
CA GLU A 894 11.77 37.54 -8.52
C GLU A 894 10.83 38.76 -8.49
N PRO A 895 11.00 39.78 -9.35
CA PRO A 895 9.97 40.82 -9.51
C PRO A 895 8.67 40.16 -10.00
N GLU A 896 7.52 40.62 -9.52
CA GLU A 896 6.17 40.10 -9.87
C GLU A 896 5.80 40.18 -11.38
N GLN A 897 6.74 40.51 -12.26
CA GLN A 897 6.55 40.76 -13.69
C GLN A 897 6.78 39.54 -14.61
N VAL A 898 7.06 38.33 -14.10
CA VAL A 898 7.25 37.13 -14.96
C VAL A 898 5.91 36.47 -15.35
N LYS A 899 4.99 37.25 -15.93
CA LYS A 899 3.81 36.70 -16.63
C LYS A 899 4.17 36.04 -17.98
N GLU A 900 5.38 36.20 -18.50
CA GLU A 900 5.70 35.81 -19.88
C GLU A 900 6.86 34.80 -20.07
N GLY A 901 7.77 34.63 -19.10
CA GLY A 901 9.02 33.86 -19.30
C GLY A 901 8.95 32.35 -19.06
N LEU A 902 7.98 31.87 -18.26
CA LEU A 902 7.87 30.44 -17.89
C LEU A 902 7.31 29.55 -19.01
N ARG A 903 6.82 30.14 -20.12
CA ARG A 903 6.21 29.42 -21.25
C ARG A 903 7.15 28.48 -22.03
N LYS A 904 8.48 28.61 -21.90
CA LYS A 904 9.44 27.83 -22.70
C LYS A 904 10.06 26.62 -22.00
N ALA A 905 10.07 26.55 -20.67
CA ALA A 905 10.79 25.49 -19.94
C ALA A 905 9.96 24.21 -19.71
N SER A 906 8.63 24.25 -19.83
CA SER A 906 7.77 23.07 -19.65
C SER A 906 7.70 22.17 -20.89
N TYR A 907 8.09 22.68 -22.07
CA TYR A 907 8.04 21.91 -23.32
C TYR A 907 9.15 20.85 -23.40
N SER A 908 10.31 21.06 -22.77
CA SER A 908 11.44 20.13 -22.89
C SER A 908 11.30 18.84 -22.08
N SER A 909 10.38 18.78 -21.10
CA SER A 909 10.14 17.55 -20.32
C SER A 909 9.07 16.63 -20.91
N LEU A 910 8.23 17.12 -21.83
CA LEU A 910 7.19 16.32 -22.48
C LEU A 910 7.76 15.41 -23.58
N GLU A 911 8.84 15.80 -24.26
CA GLU A 911 9.50 14.94 -25.27
C GLU A 911 10.28 13.76 -24.67
N GLN A 912 10.52 13.74 -23.35
CA GLN A 912 11.21 12.65 -22.66
C GLN A 912 10.28 11.54 -22.16
N LEU A 913 8.96 11.71 -22.28
CA LEU A 913 7.98 10.63 -22.14
C LEU A 913 7.73 9.98 -23.52
N LYS A 914 8.78 9.39 -24.10
CA LYS A 914 8.57 8.37 -25.14
C LYS A 914 8.26 7.04 -24.45
N ILE A 915 7.00 6.64 -24.61
CA ILE A 915 6.41 5.34 -24.24
C ILE A 915 7.29 4.19 -24.75
#